data_AF-A0A6N7LZV9-F1
#
_entry.id   AF-A0A6N7LZV9-F1
#
_cell.length_a   1.000
_cell.length_b   1.000
_cell.length_c   1.000
_cell.angle_alpha   90.00
_cell.angle_beta   90.00
_cell.angle_gamma   90.00
#
_symmetry.space_group_name_H-M   'P 1'
#
loop_
_entity.id
_entity.type
_entity.pdbx_description
1 polymer ?
#
loop_
_entity_poly.entity_id
_entity_poly.type
_entity_poly.pdbx_seq_one_letter_code
_entity_poly.pdbx_strand_id
1 'polypeptide(L)'
;MRTKNFLTTYRMLLLLPLLYACEEEPDVFIPPDPGEALIYAYPADGMVDLPTGSKMVLTFSSRVRPSALTAECEQDGDNFRGAICLADSDGTLVDLSTAVLSNNGRTLTYSMKNLREGEEYRLWLSSGIARDVVNLNQKAPLITFRTRQYSTVPGVAAQVLAINMESPDVYLPNSGVKGHFPFMDFAPVRMTFSEPLVQSSVQYGDTIRLEHLLRDEQGELTGEVALVDVNMLSERQYITLDPREDLIGGETYQVFLSGLKDFDNDAVADVVYEFVPFLSKDNVSDANPPIRQLMKANPTLGDAGYPSRSRLHGEPLNQFNLETVALGITRVDTQPVTLEGWLGKPSKFPYATPVVARAGQQLRISGLNPVKLGGEVDTKIVTGDIIGTFVTDVTGFLTPNPYRPKGFNPDDDFAPLHVYMDFDLAMHAQNPNGNGSINQNLMHIRAVGVVDVKDGALTFEVFRTMELDLFSGATTISADFALGVRADVDFPYDKSNAEPLVITGSLPVDGEPAANPADNLILTFNEPVDPAGLAGVTLTNLTSGSDVPIQVRSTGSAVVVTPLSPMARGADFQLSLGAGIADMGLYEPSPLQLSANDATGGDGMLNFSTSSYAFSEVPIPAPILLGMYPGIGCALVDIDLQEGKAGRCAGGIGAEEAAADDTLTADLLYNDFVYDVSRPIEMTFNQPMDLASLAPGEIAADGSQCDTGAICLGERVNGNWVSIPLSLQKNPLRARAYPEANRVIVGEQYRIVINGTGTTFLSDDSIGGQALNTDPLNGIADGGGGPNIVLDITAEGDSGAIYATVLTRDYTDVNGNGYQDEDEVAAERNYATATIKEFGGLITDASLDQGVAYTSGALPMAFLEKRPMDLGYFGMVHPQGGDDNDWCVPEPDVNGETFCFRTEGDFMIPVEINPEIVMGTQLGMTATGAFLIPLELDTGPLVLRFSPYFDDPERPLLGFVVNEEGSDEMQFVARLDALMDAPDIAILGGLAEGNVRSVQLQSYVKGPVKYLPSGQIALESANVTAMEADLALKINSEFLDIPLIGDLFAGLLDAIQSGAPALATAKLGIDRDEFRIRVVNSHAKALMTTAEQLNGGAQ
;
A
#
# COMPACT_ATOMS: atom_id res chain seq x y z
N MET A 1 49.09 -70.71 -66.38
CA MET A 1 50.44 -71.13 -66.83
C MET A 1 51.41 -70.90 -65.66
N ARG A 2 51.99 -71.96 -65.05
CA ARG A 2 52.96 -71.94 -63.91
C ARG A 2 52.51 -71.20 -62.61
N THR A 3 52.70 -71.64 -61.36
CA THR A 3 52.88 -72.93 -60.64
C THR A 3 53.36 -72.57 -59.22
N LYS A 4 52.78 -73.17 -58.16
CA LYS A 4 53.30 -73.27 -56.76
C LYS A 4 53.37 -71.93 -55.95
N ASN A 5 53.33 -71.84 -54.61
CA ASN A 5 52.99 -72.70 -53.44
C ASN A 5 52.91 -71.75 -52.19
N PHE A 6 52.25 -71.99 -51.04
CA PHE A 6 51.30 -73.02 -50.58
C PHE A 6 50.53 -72.54 -49.31
N LEU A 7 49.80 -73.46 -48.66
CA LEU A 7 49.30 -73.53 -47.26
C LEU A 7 50.05 -72.66 -46.18
N THR A 8 49.44 -72.17 -45.09
CA THR A 8 48.25 -72.57 -44.27
C THR A 8 47.82 -71.33 -43.41
N THR A 9 46.71 -71.18 -42.66
CA THR A 9 45.64 -72.06 -42.14
C THR A 9 44.28 -71.34 -42.00
N TYR A 10 43.19 -72.10 -41.88
CA TYR A 10 41.85 -71.71 -41.42
C TYR A 10 41.79 -71.13 -39.97
N ARG A 11 41.04 -70.02 -39.77
CA ARG A 11 39.99 -69.84 -38.73
C ARG A 11 39.49 -68.37 -38.66
N MET A 12 38.49 -68.01 -39.49
CA MET A 12 37.44 -66.98 -39.25
C MET A 12 36.65 -66.71 -40.55
N LEU A 13 36.05 -67.75 -41.15
CA LEU A 13 35.24 -67.62 -42.37
C LEU A 13 33.74 -67.74 -42.06
N LEU A 14 33.27 -66.92 -41.11
CA LEU A 14 31.86 -66.87 -40.66
C LEU A 14 31.35 -65.44 -40.39
N LEU A 15 32.09 -64.40 -40.80
CA LEU A 15 31.76 -62.99 -40.56
C LEU A 15 31.69 -62.12 -41.83
N LEU A 16 31.88 -62.71 -43.02
CA LEU A 16 31.90 -61.98 -44.30
C LEU A 16 30.54 -61.59 -44.94
N PRO A 17 29.34 -62.01 -44.48
CA PRO A 17 28.08 -61.42 -44.96
C PRO A 17 27.57 -60.25 -44.09
N LEU A 18 28.29 -59.85 -43.02
CA LEU A 18 27.87 -58.81 -42.07
C LEU A 18 28.48 -57.41 -42.34
N LEU A 19 29.16 -57.22 -43.49
CA LEU A 19 29.85 -55.97 -43.85
C LEU A 19 29.30 -55.33 -45.15
N TYR A 20 28.04 -55.62 -45.49
CA TYR A 20 27.34 -55.02 -46.64
C TYR A 20 25.87 -54.68 -46.33
N ALA A 21 25.61 -54.25 -45.10
CA ALA A 21 24.31 -53.79 -44.60
C ALA A 21 24.50 -52.63 -43.59
N CYS A 22 25.22 -51.59 -43.99
CA CYS A 22 25.37 -50.31 -43.28
C CYS A 22 25.60 -49.19 -44.31
N GLU A 23 24.54 -48.81 -45.01
CA GLU A 23 24.39 -47.52 -45.70
C GLU A 23 22.88 -47.35 -46.00
N GLU A 24 22.08 -47.26 -44.93
CA GLU A 24 20.87 -46.44 -45.02
C GLU A 24 21.36 -45.00 -44.98
N GLU A 25 21.13 -44.24 -46.06
CA GLU A 25 21.30 -42.79 -46.03
C GLU A 25 20.45 -42.27 -44.85
N PRO A 26 20.99 -41.43 -43.95
CA PRO A 26 20.15 -40.84 -42.92
C PRO A 26 19.07 -40.03 -43.63
N ASP A 27 17.81 -40.34 -43.37
CA ASP A 27 16.67 -39.54 -43.84
C ASP A 27 16.96 -38.08 -43.46
N VAL A 28 17.32 -37.28 -44.46
CA VAL A 28 17.59 -35.86 -44.26
C VAL A 28 16.26 -35.25 -43.90
N PHE A 29 16.05 -35.02 -42.60
CA PHE A 29 14.88 -34.31 -42.11
C PHE A 29 14.87 -32.91 -42.73
N ILE A 30 14.10 -32.76 -43.79
CA ILE A 30 13.74 -31.46 -44.36
C ILE A 30 12.63 -30.94 -43.44
N PRO A 31 12.90 -29.95 -42.56
CA PRO A 31 11.84 -29.37 -41.75
C PRO A 31 10.74 -28.82 -42.67
N PRO A 32 9.45 -29.01 -42.33
CA PRO A 32 8.38 -28.40 -43.09
C PRO A 32 8.53 -26.87 -43.06
N ASP A 33 8.11 -26.21 -44.15
CA ASP A 33 8.01 -24.75 -44.23
C ASP A 33 7.27 -24.23 -42.99
N PRO A 34 7.88 -23.34 -42.17
CA PRO A 34 7.31 -22.92 -40.88
C PRO A 34 5.89 -22.37 -41.00
N GLY A 35 5.58 -21.70 -42.11
CA GLY A 35 4.35 -20.97 -42.31
C GLY A 35 4.14 -19.84 -41.30
N GLU A 36 3.13 -19.01 -41.56
CA GLU A 36 2.80 -17.88 -40.69
C GLU A 36 2.19 -18.38 -39.37
N ALA A 37 2.37 -17.63 -38.28
CA ALA A 37 2.04 -18.10 -36.94
C ALA A 37 1.80 -16.99 -35.91
N LEU A 38 1.15 -17.35 -34.80
CA LEU A 38 1.42 -16.71 -33.50
C LEU A 38 2.82 -17.14 -33.05
N ILE A 39 3.71 -16.18 -32.76
CA ILE A 39 5.11 -16.43 -32.37
C ILE A 39 5.40 -16.08 -30.91
N TYR A 40 4.59 -15.21 -30.30
CA TYR A 40 4.69 -14.78 -28.91
C TYR A 40 3.31 -14.40 -28.37
N ALA A 41 3.07 -14.66 -27.09
CA ALA A 41 1.94 -14.11 -26.36
C ALA A 41 2.35 -13.78 -24.93
N TYR A 42 1.81 -12.69 -24.40
CA TYR A 42 1.78 -12.34 -22.99
C TYR A 42 0.32 -11.98 -22.62
N PRO A 43 -0.23 -12.48 -21.50
CA PRO A 43 0.33 -13.50 -20.62
C PRO A 43 0.62 -14.82 -21.33
N ALA A 44 1.47 -15.65 -20.73
CA ALA A 44 1.58 -17.06 -21.12
C ALA A 44 0.44 -17.88 -20.49
N ASP A 45 0.19 -19.07 -21.04
CA ASP A 45 -0.80 -19.99 -20.50
C ASP A 45 -0.43 -20.43 -19.07
N GLY A 46 -1.42 -20.47 -18.17
CA GLY A 46 -1.26 -20.79 -16.76
C GLY A 46 -0.71 -19.67 -15.87
N MET A 47 -0.51 -18.45 -16.38
CA MET A 47 -0.07 -17.32 -15.55
C MET A 47 -1.16 -16.86 -14.58
N VAL A 48 -0.84 -16.79 -13.30
CA VAL A 48 -1.72 -16.25 -12.24
C VAL A 48 -1.19 -14.92 -11.72
N ASP A 49 -1.99 -14.21 -10.92
CA ASP A 49 -1.63 -12.95 -10.26
C ASP A 49 -1.09 -11.89 -11.25
N LEU A 50 -1.92 -11.58 -12.25
CA LEU A 50 -1.63 -10.50 -13.19
C LEU A 50 -2.25 -9.18 -12.71
N PRO A 51 -1.46 -8.13 -12.44
CA PRO A 51 -1.99 -6.80 -12.13
C PRO A 51 -3.04 -6.38 -13.17
N THR A 52 -4.15 -5.78 -12.76
CA THR A 52 -5.20 -5.35 -13.71
C THR A 52 -4.68 -4.27 -14.67
N GLY A 53 -3.69 -3.46 -14.27
CA GLY A 53 -2.98 -2.55 -15.18
C GLY A 53 -2.10 -3.22 -16.26
N SER A 54 -2.02 -4.55 -16.31
CA SER A 54 -1.29 -5.32 -17.34
C SER A 54 -1.88 -5.14 -18.75
N LYS A 55 -1.13 -5.61 -19.75
CA LYS A 55 -1.58 -5.69 -21.14
C LYS A 55 -1.56 -7.13 -21.65
N MET A 56 -2.52 -7.50 -22.48
CA MET A 56 -2.39 -8.69 -23.35
C MET A 56 -1.66 -8.27 -24.62
N VAL A 57 -0.62 -9.00 -25.01
CA VAL A 57 0.21 -8.74 -26.19
C VAL A 57 0.32 -10.03 -27.01
N LEU A 58 -0.22 -10.05 -28.24
CA LEU A 58 -0.21 -11.20 -29.14
C LEU A 58 0.55 -10.84 -30.42
N THR A 59 1.69 -11.49 -30.68
CA THR A 59 2.56 -11.19 -31.84
C THR A 59 2.51 -12.29 -32.88
N PHE A 60 2.26 -11.91 -34.12
CA PHE A 60 2.18 -12.79 -35.28
C PHE A 60 3.32 -12.51 -36.28
N SER A 61 3.79 -13.55 -36.98
CA SER A 61 4.75 -13.38 -38.10
C SER A 61 4.09 -12.70 -39.31
N SER A 62 2.77 -12.81 -39.46
CA SER A 62 1.98 -12.12 -40.50
C SER A 62 1.10 -11.01 -39.91
N ARG A 63 0.49 -10.19 -40.77
CA ARG A 63 -0.43 -9.15 -40.31
C ARG A 63 -1.76 -9.73 -39.81
N VAL A 64 -2.19 -9.26 -38.65
CA VAL A 64 -3.54 -9.40 -38.12
C VAL A 64 -4.53 -8.75 -39.10
N ARG A 65 -5.70 -9.35 -39.28
CA ARG A 65 -6.78 -8.82 -40.10
C ARG A 65 -7.60 -7.83 -39.24
N PRO A 66 -7.70 -6.52 -39.56
CA PRO A 66 -8.44 -5.59 -38.70
C PRO A 66 -9.92 -5.98 -38.52
N SER A 67 -10.54 -6.61 -39.52
CA SER A 67 -11.91 -7.13 -39.46
C SER A 67 -12.08 -8.34 -38.54
N ALA A 68 -11.01 -8.92 -38.01
CA ALA A 68 -11.07 -10.01 -37.03
C ALA A 68 -11.29 -9.50 -35.60
N LEU A 69 -10.93 -8.24 -35.32
CA LEU A 69 -11.13 -7.61 -34.01
C LEU A 69 -12.59 -7.19 -33.77
N THR A 70 -13.35 -7.03 -34.85
CA THR A 70 -14.78 -6.68 -34.85
C THR A 70 -15.66 -7.83 -35.32
N ALA A 71 -15.11 -9.05 -35.40
CA ALA A 71 -15.88 -10.25 -35.68
C ALA A 71 -16.54 -10.75 -34.39
N GLU A 72 -17.83 -11.08 -34.46
CA GLU A 72 -18.56 -11.62 -33.31
C GLU A 72 -17.96 -12.97 -32.84
N CYS A 73 -18.06 -13.21 -31.54
CA CYS A 73 -17.78 -14.50 -30.92
C CYS A 73 -19.09 -15.17 -30.51
N GLU A 74 -19.28 -16.40 -30.98
CA GLU A 74 -20.42 -17.24 -30.66
C GLU A 74 -19.99 -18.31 -29.65
N GLN A 75 -20.80 -18.57 -28.62
CA GLN A 75 -20.59 -19.69 -27.71
C GLN A 75 -20.92 -21.02 -28.42
N ASP A 76 -20.02 -22.00 -28.31
CA ASP A 76 -20.11 -23.34 -28.91
C ASP A 76 -19.89 -24.40 -27.82
N GLY A 77 -20.92 -24.61 -27.00
CA GLY A 77 -20.83 -25.39 -25.76
C GLY A 77 -19.98 -24.66 -24.71
N ASP A 78 -18.97 -25.35 -24.17
CA ASP A 78 -18.01 -24.81 -23.21
C ASP A 78 -16.84 -24.04 -23.88
N ASN A 79 -16.91 -23.82 -25.21
CA ASN A 79 -15.90 -23.13 -26.00
C ASN A 79 -16.50 -21.90 -26.71
N PHE A 80 -15.64 -21.10 -27.34
CA PHE A 80 -16.05 -19.99 -28.20
C PHE A 80 -15.52 -20.13 -29.61
N ARG A 81 -16.33 -19.70 -30.57
CA ARG A 81 -16.04 -19.67 -31.99
C ARG A 81 -16.00 -18.23 -32.48
N GLY A 82 -14.88 -17.85 -33.09
CA GLY A 82 -14.62 -16.48 -33.54
C GLY A 82 -13.16 -16.33 -33.99
N ALA A 83 -12.73 -15.11 -34.32
CA ALA A 83 -11.32 -14.89 -34.66
C ALA A 83 -10.44 -14.78 -33.41
N ILE A 84 -10.93 -14.04 -32.42
CA ILE A 84 -10.37 -13.86 -31.08
C ILE A 84 -11.53 -13.74 -30.09
N CYS A 85 -11.61 -14.60 -29.08
CA CYS A 85 -12.62 -14.56 -28.03
C CYS A 85 -11.93 -14.61 -26.67
N LEU A 86 -12.19 -13.62 -25.81
CA LEU A 86 -11.76 -13.60 -24.42
C LEU A 86 -13.02 -13.69 -23.56
N ALA A 87 -13.05 -14.62 -22.60
CA ALA A 87 -14.17 -14.77 -21.68
C ALA A 87 -13.67 -15.01 -20.25
N ASP A 88 -14.46 -14.60 -19.26
CA ASP A 88 -14.24 -14.87 -17.83
C ASP A 88 -14.56 -16.34 -17.46
N SER A 89 -14.54 -16.67 -16.16
CA SER A 89 -14.82 -18.03 -15.67
C SER A 89 -16.28 -18.48 -15.91
N ASP A 90 -17.23 -17.55 -15.82
CA ASP A 90 -18.67 -17.75 -16.12
C ASP A 90 -18.97 -17.92 -17.63
N GLY A 91 -18.05 -17.48 -18.50
CA GLY A 91 -18.23 -17.51 -19.95
C GLY A 91 -18.86 -16.23 -20.52
N THR A 92 -18.85 -15.13 -19.77
CA THR A 92 -19.18 -13.80 -20.29
C THR A 92 -18.03 -13.31 -21.17
N LEU A 93 -18.36 -12.87 -22.39
CA LEU A 93 -17.37 -12.33 -23.32
C LEU A 93 -16.91 -10.92 -22.89
N VAL A 94 -15.59 -10.73 -22.88
CA VAL A 94 -14.95 -9.43 -22.66
C VAL A 94 -14.98 -8.60 -23.94
N ASP A 95 -15.30 -7.31 -23.85
CA ASP A 95 -15.18 -6.40 -24.99
C ASP A 95 -13.71 -6.09 -25.31
N LEU A 96 -13.31 -6.45 -26.53
CA LEU A 96 -11.98 -6.22 -27.09
C LEU A 96 -11.94 -5.02 -28.05
N SER A 97 -12.99 -4.18 -28.10
CA SER A 97 -13.09 -3.02 -28.99
C SER A 97 -11.95 -1.99 -28.83
N THR A 98 -11.32 -1.94 -27.65
CA THR A 98 -10.17 -1.09 -27.32
C THR A 98 -8.81 -1.68 -27.74
N ALA A 99 -8.78 -2.89 -28.32
CA ALA A 99 -7.53 -3.52 -28.75
C ALA A 99 -6.87 -2.78 -29.93
N VAL A 100 -5.56 -2.55 -29.82
CA VAL A 100 -4.76 -1.77 -30.77
C VAL A 100 -3.85 -2.69 -31.59
N LEU A 101 -3.70 -2.41 -32.89
CA LEU A 101 -2.70 -3.08 -33.73
C LEU A 101 -1.43 -2.24 -33.86
N SER A 102 -0.32 -2.74 -33.32
CA SER A 102 1.01 -2.12 -33.41
C SER A 102 1.93 -2.89 -34.38
N ASN A 103 3.22 -2.55 -34.41
CA ASN A 103 4.26 -3.32 -35.11
C ASN A 103 3.92 -3.67 -36.58
N ASN A 104 3.59 -2.65 -37.39
CA ASN A 104 3.14 -2.81 -38.77
C ASN A 104 1.88 -3.69 -38.96
N GLY A 105 1.05 -3.83 -37.93
CA GLY A 105 -0.15 -4.67 -37.89
C GLY A 105 0.12 -6.13 -37.55
N ARG A 106 1.30 -6.46 -37.01
CA ARG A 106 1.67 -7.83 -36.57
C ARG A 106 1.35 -8.12 -35.12
N THR A 107 1.21 -7.10 -34.29
CA THR A 107 0.96 -7.26 -32.85
C THR A 107 -0.40 -6.69 -32.50
N LEU A 108 -1.15 -7.42 -31.69
CA LEU A 108 -2.39 -6.99 -31.05
C LEU A 108 -2.08 -6.73 -29.57
N THR A 109 -2.41 -5.53 -29.08
CA THR A 109 -2.27 -5.15 -27.67
C THR A 109 -3.65 -4.76 -27.11
N TYR A 110 -4.00 -5.28 -25.93
CA TYR A 110 -5.24 -4.94 -25.21
C TYR A 110 -4.90 -4.59 -23.75
N SER A 111 -5.51 -3.54 -23.20
CA SER A 111 -5.32 -3.15 -21.79
C SER A 111 -6.25 -3.94 -20.89
N MET A 112 -5.72 -4.50 -19.81
CA MET A 112 -6.50 -5.28 -18.84
C MET A 112 -7.16 -4.42 -17.76
N LYS A 113 -7.02 -3.08 -17.76
CA LYS A 113 -7.47 -2.21 -16.65
C LYS A 113 -8.94 -2.38 -16.29
N ASN A 114 -9.77 -2.82 -17.24
CA ASN A 114 -11.22 -3.03 -17.05
C ASN A 114 -11.60 -4.49 -16.77
N LEU A 115 -10.62 -5.38 -16.55
CA LEU A 115 -10.87 -6.76 -16.11
C LEU A 115 -11.09 -6.79 -14.60
N ARG A 116 -12.05 -7.61 -14.16
CA ARG A 116 -12.31 -7.91 -12.75
C ARG A 116 -11.06 -8.43 -12.04
N GLU A 117 -10.90 -8.05 -10.78
CA GLU A 117 -9.88 -8.60 -9.87
C GLU A 117 -10.16 -10.08 -9.55
N GLY A 118 -9.10 -10.83 -9.25
CA GLY A 118 -9.17 -12.22 -8.81
C GLY A 118 -9.76 -13.22 -9.81
N GLU A 119 -10.08 -12.81 -11.03
CA GLU A 119 -10.90 -13.51 -12.01
C GLU A 119 -10.04 -14.34 -13.00
N GLU A 120 -10.54 -15.50 -13.41
CA GLU A 120 -9.89 -16.31 -14.45
C GLU A 120 -10.43 -15.97 -15.84
N TYR A 121 -9.53 -15.66 -16.77
CA TYR A 121 -9.84 -15.38 -18.16
C TYR A 121 -9.23 -16.42 -19.10
N ARG A 122 -9.97 -16.73 -20.16
CA ARG A 122 -9.64 -17.74 -21.15
C ARG A 122 -9.71 -17.15 -22.56
N LEU A 123 -8.66 -17.34 -23.34
CA LEU A 123 -8.49 -16.78 -24.69
C LEU A 123 -8.56 -17.89 -25.75
N TRP A 124 -9.50 -17.79 -26.68
CA TRP A 124 -9.60 -18.64 -27.86
C TRP A 124 -9.18 -17.87 -29.11
N LEU A 125 -8.18 -18.38 -29.85
CA LEU A 125 -7.75 -17.84 -31.14
C LEU A 125 -7.95 -18.85 -32.28
N SER A 126 -8.36 -18.37 -33.46
CA SER A 126 -8.43 -19.15 -34.70
C SER A 126 -7.54 -18.58 -35.80
N SER A 127 -7.25 -19.37 -36.84
CA SER A 127 -6.55 -18.89 -38.05
C SER A 127 -7.33 -17.81 -38.84
N GLY A 128 -8.53 -17.43 -38.37
CA GLY A 128 -9.24 -16.23 -38.79
C GLY A 128 -8.53 -14.92 -38.42
N ILE A 129 -7.74 -14.89 -37.33
CA ILE A 129 -7.17 -13.66 -36.76
C ILE A 129 -6.16 -12.97 -37.68
N ALA A 130 -5.28 -13.73 -38.32
CA ALA A 130 -4.18 -13.22 -39.13
C ALA A 130 -4.06 -14.02 -40.44
N ARG A 131 -3.25 -13.52 -41.37
CA ARG A 131 -3.13 -14.14 -42.70
C ARG A 131 -2.29 -15.42 -42.65
N ASP A 132 -2.81 -16.48 -43.27
CA ASP A 132 -2.13 -17.76 -43.55
C ASP A 132 -1.52 -18.45 -42.31
N VAL A 133 -2.05 -18.15 -41.11
CA VAL A 133 -1.58 -18.71 -39.83
C VAL A 133 -1.92 -20.19 -39.69
N VAL A 134 -0.91 -21.02 -39.42
CA VAL A 134 -1.02 -22.49 -39.42
C VAL A 134 -1.12 -23.14 -38.03
N ASN A 135 -0.77 -22.43 -36.95
CA ASN A 135 -0.66 -23.00 -35.60
C ASN A 135 -1.88 -22.77 -34.68
N LEU A 136 -2.98 -22.22 -35.19
CA LEU A 136 -4.20 -21.97 -34.43
C LEU A 136 -5.36 -22.87 -34.88
N ASN A 137 -6.05 -23.51 -33.92
CA ASN A 137 -7.09 -24.49 -34.21
C ASN A 137 -8.41 -24.33 -33.41
N GLN A 138 -8.46 -23.43 -32.42
CA GLN A 138 -9.65 -23.09 -31.60
C GLN A 138 -10.39 -24.29 -30.96
N LYS A 139 -9.72 -25.41 -30.65
CA LYS A 139 -10.36 -26.59 -30.03
C LYS A 139 -10.53 -26.52 -28.52
N ALA A 140 -9.84 -25.57 -27.90
CA ALA A 140 -9.72 -25.32 -26.47
C ALA A 140 -9.27 -23.85 -26.32
N PRO A 141 -9.32 -23.25 -25.11
CA PRO A 141 -8.57 -22.03 -24.85
C PRO A 141 -7.09 -22.25 -25.15
N LEU A 142 -6.44 -21.23 -25.72
CA LEU A 142 -5.02 -21.20 -26.03
C LEU A 142 -4.20 -20.67 -24.84
N ILE A 143 -4.80 -19.77 -24.06
CA ILE A 143 -4.21 -19.12 -22.90
C ILE A 143 -5.30 -19.03 -21.84
N THR A 144 -5.02 -19.52 -20.66
CA THR A 144 -5.77 -19.29 -19.42
C THR A 144 -4.89 -18.45 -18.50
N PHE A 145 -5.45 -17.41 -17.89
CA PHE A 145 -4.72 -16.57 -16.95
C PHE A 145 -5.63 -16.01 -15.86
N ARG A 146 -5.08 -15.68 -14.69
CA ARG A 146 -5.83 -15.10 -13.56
C ARG A 146 -5.33 -13.71 -13.21
N THR A 147 -6.25 -12.75 -13.06
CA THR A 147 -5.92 -11.40 -12.56
C THR A 147 -5.61 -11.42 -11.07
N ARG A 148 -4.88 -10.41 -10.60
CA ARG A 148 -4.54 -10.18 -9.20
C ARG A 148 -5.81 -9.90 -8.39
N GLN A 149 -5.83 -10.42 -7.17
CA GLN A 149 -6.77 -10.06 -6.11
C GLN A 149 -6.00 -9.18 -5.13
N TYR A 150 -6.45 -7.94 -4.90
CA TYR A 150 -5.66 -6.97 -4.11
C TYR A 150 -6.00 -7.00 -2.62
N SER A 151 -7.21 -7.44 -2.27
CA SER A 151 -7.73 -7.51 -0.89
C SER A 151 -8.30 -8.89 -0.60
N THR A 152 -8.38 -9.29 0.66
CA THR A 152 -9.02 -10.56 1.07
C THR A 152 -10.49 -10.60 0.66
N VAL A 153 -10.96 -11.78 0.25
CA VAL A 153 -12.32 -12.04 -0.23
C VAL A 153 -13.19 -12.49 0.96
N PRO A 154 -14.25 -11.74 1.31
CA PRO A 154 -14.99 -11.99 2.55
C PRO A 154 -15.53 -13.41 2.69
N GLY A 155 -15.07 -14.13 3.73
CA GLY A 155 -15.53 -15.49 4.05
C GLY A 155 -15.05 -16.58 3.10
N VAL A 156 -13.97 -16.34 2.34
CA VAL A 156 -13.35 -17.29 1.43
C VAL A 156 -11.89 -17.50 1.84
N ALA A 157 -11.58 -18.66 2.40
CA ALA A 157 -10.23 -19.00 2.83
C ALA A 157 -9.22 -18.97 1.68
N ALA A 158 -8.07 -18.33 1.94
CA ALA A 158 -6.96 -18.24 1.00
C ALA A 158 -6.41 -19.61 0.55
N GLN A 159 -6.09 -19.71 -0.75
CA GLN A 159 -5.65 -20.92 -1.43
C GLN A 159 -4.36 -20.68 -2.22
N VAL A 160 -3.48 -21.68 -2.31
CA VAL A 160 -2.31 -21.61 -3.20
C VAL A 160 -2.78 -21.68 -4.65
N LEU A 161 -2.57 -20.60 -5.42
CA LEU A 161 -2.87 -20.54 -6.85
C LEU A 161 -1.81 -21.21 -7.71
N ALA A 162 -0.55 -21.07 -7.30
CA ALA A 162 0.58 -21.63 -8.03
C ALA A 162 1.81 -21.83 -7.14
N ILE A 163 2.62 -22.83 -7.50
CA ILE A 163 3.97 -23.05 -6.96
C ILE A 163 4.94 -22.94 -8.13
N ASN A 164 5.89 -22.01 -8.08
CA ASN A 164 6.78 -21.66 -9.21
C ASN A 164 6.02 -21.40 -10.53
N MET A 165 4.83 -20.77 -10.41
CA MET A 165 3.94 -20.48 -11.53
C MET A 165 3.56 -21.75 -12.35
N GLU A 166 3.47 -22.89 -11.67
CA GLU A 166 2.77 -24.12 -12.07
C GLU A 166 1.55 -24.33 -11.17
N SER A 167 0.55 -25.07 -11.65
CA SER A 167 -0.61 -25.45 -10.84
C SER A 167 -0.16 -26.23 -9.57
N PRO A 168 -0.71 -25.95 -8.38
CA PRO A 168 -0.36 -26.65 -7.14
C PRO A 168 -0.62 -28.16 -7.22
N ASP A 169 -1.59 -28.58 -8.05
CA ASP A 169 -1.90 -29.99 -8.32
C ASP A 169 -0.71 -30.78 -8.86
N VAL A 170 0.27 -30.13 -9.50
CA VAL A 170 1.51 -30.77 -9.97
C VAL A 170 2.30 -31.38 -8.82
N TYR A 171 2.21 -30.79 -7.63
CA TYR A 171 3.00 -31.14 -6.45
C TYR A 171 2.18 -31.83 -5.36
N LEU A 172 0.88 -32.08 -5.56
CA LEU A 172 0.11 -32.88 -4.59
C LEU A 172 0.60 -34.35 -4.58
N PRO A 173 0.80 -34.97 -3.40
CA PRO A 173 1.23 -36.36 -3.30
C PRO A 173 0.33 -37.32 -4.08
N ASN A 174 0.94 -38.16 -4.92
CA ASN A 174 0.26 -39.09 -5.85
C ASN A 174 -0.55 -38.43 -6.97
N SER A 175 -0.33 -37.14 -7.27
CA SER A 175 -0.94 -36.48 -8.42
C SER A 175 -0.54 -37.14 -9.74
N GLY A 176 -1.50 -37.18 -10.67
CA GLY A 176 -1.27 -37.55 -12.07
C GLY A 176 -0.97 -36.34 -12.98
N VAL A 177 -1.07 -35.11 -12.45
CA VAL A 177 -0.82 -33.86 -13.17
C VAL A 177 0.68 -33.70 -13.38
N LYS A 178 1.08 -33.07 -14.48
CA LYS A 178 2.48 -32.79 -14.82
C LYS A 178 2.65 -31.30 -15.07
N GLY A 179 3.63 -30.69 -14.42
CA GLY A 179 4.04 -29.33 -14.70
C GLY A 179 4.59 -29.19 -16.12
N HIS A 180 4.57 -27.96 -16.63
CA HIS A 180 5.19 -27.57 -17.89
C HIS A 180 6.72 -27.63 -17.78
N PHE A 181 7.24 -27.26 -16.62
CA PHE A 181 8.66 -27.25 -16.28
C PHE A 181 9.03 -28.26 -15.17
N PRO A 182 10.25 -28.81 -15.20
CA PRO A 182 10.78 -29.60 -14.09
C PRO A 182 11.17 -28.70 -12.91
N PHE A 183 10.93 -29.15 -11.67
CA PHE A 183 11.51 -28.51 -10.49
C PHE A 183 13.03 -28.74 -10.50
N MET A 184 13.84 -27.69 -10.30
CA MET A 184 15.31 -27.76 -10.41
C MET A 184 15.99 -27.73 -9.05
N ASP A 185 17.20 -28.27 -8.97
CA ASP A 185 18.06 -28.27 -7.77
C ASP A 185 18.27 -26.89 -7.16
N PHE A 186 18.54 -25.87 -7.98
CA PHE A 186 18.73 -24.48 -7.54
C PHE A 186 17.43 -23.70 -7.28
N ALA A 187 16.25 -24.30 -7.43
CA ALA A 187 15.01 -23.50 -7.50
C ALA A 187 14.45 -23.14 -6.12
N PRO A 188 14.18 -21.84 -5.84
CA PRO A 188 13.34 -21.43 -4.73
C PRO A 188 11.94 -22.02 -4.86
N VAL A 189 11.22 -22.17 -3.75
CA VAL A 189 9.78 -22.48 -3.74
C VAL A 189 9.00 -21.17 -3.62
N ARG A 190 8.38 -20.71 -4.70
CA ARG A 190 7.53 -19.50 -4.75
C ARG A 190 6.06 -19.89 -4.75
N MET A 191 5.33 -19.60 -3.67
CA MET A 191 3.90 -19.95 -3.51
C MET A 191 3.02 -18.71 -3.56
N THR A 192 2.30 -18.53 -4.66
CA THR A 192 1.34 -17.43 -4.82
C THR A 192 -0.02 -17.87 -4.27
N PHE A 193 -0.58 -17.09 -3.35
CA PHE A 193 -1.90 -17.32 -2.75
C PHE A 193 -2.99 -16.53 -3.50
N SER A 194 -4.26 -16.86 -3.23
CA SER A 194 -5.43 -16.23 -3.86
C SER A 194 -5.65 -14.79 -3.43
N GLU A 195 -5.13 -14.41 -2.26
CA GLU A 195 -5.30 -13.10 -1.64
C GLU A 195 -4.25 -12.88 -0.52
N PRO A 196 -4.13 -11.65 0.04
CA PRO A 196 -3.13 -11.33 1.04
C PRO A 196 -3.26 -12.12 2.35
N LEU A 197 -2.12 -12.56 2.90
CA LEU A 197 -2.01 -13.24 4.18
C LEU A 197 -1.65 -12.29 5.33
N VAL A 198 -2.07 -12.64 6.54
CA VAL A 198 -1.63 -11.97 7.79
C VAL A 198 -0.21 -12.40 8.12
N GLN A 199 0.73 -11.46 8.03
CA GLN A 199 2.16 -11.77 7.97
C GLN A 199 2.73 -12.38 9.26
N SER A 200 2.15 -12.09 10.42
CA SER A 200 2.51 -12.71 11.70
C SER A 200 2.12 -14.20 11.80
N SER A 201 1.21 -14.68 10.94
CA SER A 201 0.90 -16.12 10.84
C SER A 201 1.94 -16.90 10.04
N VAL A 202 2.83 -16.23 9.29
CA VAL A 202 3.81 -16.86 8.40
C VAL A 202 5.13 -17.11 9.14
N GLN A 203 5.28 -18.28 9.76
CA GLN A 203 6.41 -18.59 10.65
C GLN A 203 7.18 -19.81 10.15
N TYR A 204 8.41 -19.58 9.68
CA TYR A 204 9.25 -20.67 9.17
C TYR A 204 9.68 -21.62 10.28
N GLY A 205 9.52 -22.91 10.05
CA GLY A 205 9.76 -23.95 11.06
C GLY A 205 8.51 -24.36 11.85
N ASP A 206 7.39 -23.63 11.73
CA ASP A 206 6.12 -23.93 12.38
C ASP A 206 4.98 -24.03 11.37
N THR A 207 4.35 -22.91 11.01
CA THR A 207 3.21 -22.84 10.07
C THR A 207 3.58 -23.11 8.61
N ILE A 208 4.86 -22.91 8.27
CA ILE A 208 5.45 -23.25 6.97
C ILE A 208 6.80 -23.92 7.13
N ARG A 209 7.00 -25.06 6.45
CA ARG A 209 8.23 -25.86 6.52
C ARG A 209 8.60 -26.43 5.15
N LEU A 210 9.86 -26.31 4.74
CA LEU A 210 10.46 -27.08 3.64
C LEU A 210 11.33 -28.19 4.25
N GLU A 211 11.03 -29.44 3.92
CA GLU A 211 11.62 -30.61 4.57
C GLU A 211 12.21 -31.58 3.53
N HIS A 212 13.42 -32.07 3.77
CA HIS A 212 14.03 -33.19 3.06
C HIS A 212 13.57 -34.51 3.68
N LEU A 213 12.94 -35.39 2.90
CA LEU A 213 12.56 -36.72 3.34
C LEU A 213 13.78 -37.66 3.22
N LEU A 214 14.22 -38.20 4.35
CA LEU A 214 15.46 -38.97 4.42
C LEU A 214 15.29 -40.40 3.90
N ARG A 215 16.36 -40.94 3.32
CA ARG A 215 16.46 -42.31 2.81
C ARG A 215 17.44 -43.14 3.61
N ASP A 216 17.17 -44.44 3.74
CA ASP A 216 18.08 -45.39 4.36
C ASP A 216 19.27 -45.76 3.44
N GLU A 217 20.20 -46.58 3.96
CA GLU A 217 21.32 -47.13 3.18
C GLU A 217 20.88 -48.05 2.01
N GLN A 218 19.59 -48.37 1.90
CA GLN A 218 18.99 -49.16 0.82
C GLN A 218 18.29 -48.28 -0.23
N GLY A 219 18.10 -46.98 0.04
CA GLY A 219 17.46 -45.99 -0.82
C GLY A 219 15.96 -45.82 -0.59
N GLU A 220 15.38 -46.50 0.39
CA GLU A 220 13.95 -46.39 0.75
C GLU A 220 13.72 -45.22 1.71
N LEU A 221 12.57 -44.56 1.63
CA LEU A 221 12.21 -43.45 2.53
C LEU A 221 12.03 -43.97 3.97
N THR A 222 12.72 -43.37 4.93
CA THR A 222 12.65 -43.78 6.36
C THR A 222 11.40 -43.27 7.07
N GLY A 223 10.81 -42.19 6.56
CA GLY A 223 9.80 -41.40 7.25
C GLY A 223 10.39 -40.37 8.24
N GLU A 224 11.72 -40.27 8.33
CA GLU A 224 12.40 -39.17 9.01
C GLU A 224 12.55 -37.97 8.07
N VAL A 225 12.49 -36.76 8.61
CA VAL A 225 12.61 -35.50 7.86
C VAL A 225 13.67 -34.60 8.46
N ALA A 226 14.30 -33.77 7.61
CA ALA A 226 15.18 -32.69 8.03
C ALA A 226 14.67 -31.36 7.47
N LEU A 227 14.51 -30.34 8.33
CA LEU A 227 14.16 -29.00 7.90
C LEU A 227 15.31 -28.41 7.06
N VAL A 228 14.99 -27.84 5.90
CA VAL A 228 15.95 -27.16 5.02
C VAL A 228 16.24 -25.77 5.57
N ASP A 229 17.49 -25.31 5.50
CA ASP A 229 17.83 -23.92 5.84
C ASP A 229 17.53 -23.02 4.62
N VAL A 230 16.66 -22.02 4.82
CA VAL A 230 16.15 -21.15 3.75
C VAL A 230 16.20 -19.69 4.16
N ASN A 231 16.39 -18.83 3.16
CA ASN A 231 15.99 -17.44 3.27
C ASN A 231 14.50 -17.35 2.90
N MET A 232 13.66 -16.90 3.83
CA MET A 232 12.22 -16.72 3.60
C MET A 232 11.90 -15.26 3.28
N LEU A 233 11.11 -15.03 2.24
CA LEU A 233 10.44 -13.77 1.96
C LEU A 233 8.93 -13.97 2.08
N SER A 234 8.24 -13.05 2.74
CA SER A 234 6.79 -13.06 2.90
C SER A 234 6.25 -11.63 2.84
N GLU A 235 5.35 -11.39 1.90
CA GLU A 235 4.67 -10.10 1.72
C GLU A 235 3.37 -10.29 0.93
N ARG A 236 2.28 -9.63 1.30
CA ARG A 236 0.94 -9.75 0.65
C ARG A 236 0.51 -11.22 0.46
N GLN A 237 0.21 -11.64 -0.76
CA GLN A 237 -0.16 -13.01 -1.16
C GLN A 237 1.04 -13.91 -1.57
N TYR A 238 2.27 -13.57 -1.19
CA TYR A 238 3.47 -14.27 -1.64
C TYR A 238 4.28 -14.83 -0.48
N ILE A 239 4.74 -16.07 -0.64
CA ILE A 239 5.83 -16.63 0.16
C ILE A 239 6.88 -17.26 -0.77
N THR A 240 8.14 -16.81 -0.67
CA THR A 240 9.29 -17.51 -1.27
C THR A 240 10.11 -18.18 -0.17
N LEU A 241 10.41 -19.47 -0.34
CA LEU A 241 11.45 -20.19 0.40
C LEU A 241 12.65 -20.40 -0.53
N ASP A 242 13.76 -19.71 -0.30
CA ASP A 242 14.99 -19.85 -1.09
C ASP A 242 16.05 -20.65 -0.31
N PRO A 243 16.34 -21.91 -0.68
CA PRO A 243 17.33 -22.75 -0.01
C PRO A 243 18.73 -22.14 -0.02
N ARG A 244 19.38 -22.03 1.15
CA ARG A 244 20.75 -21.46 1.24
C ARG A 244 21.82 -22.32 0.55
N GLU A 245 21.55 -23.62 0.40
CA GLU A 245 22.31 -24.53 -0.45
C GLU A 245 21.34 -25.17 -1.45
N ASP A 246 21.76 -25.30 -2.72
CA ASP A 246 20.95 -25.97 -3.76
C ASP A 246 20.47 -27.35 -3.29
N LEU A 247 19.20 -27.65 -3.54
CA LEU A 247 18.59 -28.93 -3.21
C LEU A 247 19.28 -30.09 -3.93
N ILE A 248 19.29 -31.27 -3.30
CA ILE A 248 19.98 -32.43 -3.86
C ILE A 248 19.11 -33.06 -4.96
N GLY A 249 19.54 -32.88 -6.21
CA GLY A 249 18.82 -33.41 -7.37
C GLY A 249 18.64 -34.94 -7.31
N GLY A 250 17.38 -35.39 -7.33
CA GLY A 250 16.97 -36.79 -7.19
C GLY A 250 16.46 -37.19 -5.79
N GLU A 251 16.66 -36.34 -4.78
CA GLU A 251 16.07 -36.52 -3.44
C GLU A 251 14.62 -36.01 -3.38
N THR A 252 13.87 -36.44 -2.36
CA THR A 252 12.46 -36.07 -2.19
C THR A 252 12.32 -34.99 -1.13
N TYR A 253 11.60 -33.91 -1.46
CA TYR A 253 11.32 -32.80 -0.57
C TYR A 253 9.81 -32.58 -0.46
N GLN A 254 9.38 -32.05 0.69
CA GLN A 254 7.99 -31.61 0.89
C GLN A 254 7.92 -30.20 1.47
N VAL A 255 6.86 -29.48 1.10
CA VAL A 255 6.45 -28.23 1.73
C VAL A 255 5.16 -28.49 2.48
N PHE A 256 5.16 -28.20 3.77
CA PHE A 256 4.00 -28.31 4.65
C PHE A 256 3.48 -26.92 4.99
N LEU A 257 2.18 -26.71 4.81
CA LEU A 257 1.44 -25.51 5.25
C LEU A 257 0.42 -25.92 6.30
N SER A 258 0.33 -25.18 7.41
CA SER A 258 -0.75 -25.28 8.40
C SER A 258 -0.84 -24.01 9.23
N GLY A 259 -2.06 -23.57 9.57
CA GLY A 259 -2.26 -22.45 10.50
C GLY A 259 -1.96 -21.05 9.94
N LEU A 260 -1.61 -20.94 8.65
CA LEU A 260 -1.57 -19.67 7.92
C LEU A 260 -3.00 -19.08 7.83
N LYS A 261 -3.12 -17.75 7.88
CA LYS A 261 -4.41 -17.04 7.88
C LYS A 261 -4.41 -15.81 6.98
N ASP A 262 -5.57 -15.51 6.42
CA ASP A 262 -5.88 -14.20 5.83
C ASP A 262 -6.42 -13.20 6.86
N PHE A 263 -6.75 -11.99 6.42
CA PHE A 263 -7.20 -10.89 7.29
C PHE A 263 -8.59 -11.09 7.90
N ASP A 264 -9.41 -11.97 7.33
CA ASP A 264 -10.74 -12.29 7.88
C ASP A 264 -10.67 -13.43 8.93
N ASN A 265 -9.46 -13.96 9.18
CA ASN A 265 -9.13 -15.12 10.04
C ASN A 265 -9.50 -16.47 9.45
N ASP A 266 -9.85 -16.53 8.17
CA ASP A 266 -10.03 -17.81 7.52
C ASP A 266 -8.66 -18.50 7.38
N ALA A 267 -8.64 -19.80 7.73
CA ALA A 267 -7.42 -20.58 7.76
C ALA A 267 -7.16 -21.18 6.37
N VAL A 268 -5.95 -20.95 5.85
CA VAL A 268 -5.46 -21.68 4.68
C VAL A 268 -5.52 -23.18 4.98
N ALA A 269 -6.08 -23.95 4.06
CA ALA A 269 -6.22 -25.39 4.24
C ALA A 269 -4.85 -26.07 4.46
N ASP A 270 -4.73 -26.87 5.52
CA ASP A 270 -3.55 -27.69 5.78
C ASP A 270 -3.22 -28.56 4.54
N VAL A 271 -2.02 -28.41 3.99
CA VAL A 271 -1.63 -29.06 2.73
C VAL A 271 -0.15 -29.44 2.72
N VAL A 272 0.14 -30.55 2.04
CA VAL A 272 1.50 -31.01 1.74
C VAL A 272 1.70 -31.02 0.24
N TYR A 273 2.78 -30.41 -0.22
CA TYR A 273 3.28 -30.50 -1.59
C TYR A 273 4.58 -31.30 -1.59
N GLU A 274 4.73 -32.29 -2.45
CA GLU A 274 5.91 -33.15 -2.59
C GLU A 274 6.55 -32.98 -3.99
N PHE A 275 7.88 -32.87 -4.05
CA PHE A 275 8.61 -32.78 -5.30
C PHE A 275 9.99 -33.43 -5.25
N VAL A 276 10.55 -33.70 -6.43
CA VAL A 276 11.89 -34.25 -6.64
C VAL A 276 12.65 -33.30 -7.57
N PRO A 277 13.62 -32.50 -7.06
CA PRO A 277 14.42 -31.60 -7.88
C PRO A 277 15.27 -32.35 -8.91
N PHE A 278 15.45 -31.77 -10.09
CA PHE A 278 16.34 -32.28 -11.13
C PHE A 278 17.74 -31.66 -11.01
N LEU A 279 18.79 -32.49 -11.09
CA LEU A 279 20.18 -32.02 -11.10
C LEU A 279 20.50 -31.26 -12.40
N SER A 280 20.65 -29.94 -12.33
CA SER A 280 21.02 -29.07 -13.46
C SER A 280 22.52 -29.16 -13.80
N LYS A 281 23.33 -29.43 -12.77
CA LYS A 281 24.80 -29.44 -12.76
C LYS A 281 25.40 -30.67 -13.46
N ASP A 282 26.73 -30.74 -13.50
CA ASP A 282 27.42 -31.99 -13.85
C ASP A 282 27.62 -32.90 -12.64
N ASN A 283 27.90 -32.33 -11.47
CA ASN A 283 27.95 -33.00 -10.17
C ASN A 283 27.19 -32.18 -9.12
N VAL A 284 26.64 -32.81 -8.09
CA VAL A 284 25.93 -32.13 -6.98
C VAL A 284 26.83 -31.07 -6.29
N SER A 285 28.13 -31.37 -6.17
CA SER A 285 29.14 -30.50 -5.55
C SER A 285 29.57 -29.29 -6.39
N ASP A 286 29.12 -29.17 -7.65
CA ASP A 286 29.45 -28.02 -8.47
C ASP A 286 28.64 -26.79 -8.01
N ALA A 287 29.24 -25.60 -7.98
CA ALA A 287 28.54 -24.41 -7.48
C ALA A 287 27.44 -23.90 -8.43
N ASN A 288 27.55 -24.16 -9.73
CA ASN A 288 26.63 -23.66 -10.76
C ASN A 288 26.49 -24.66 -11.92
N PRO A 289 25.44 -24.56 -12.76
CA PRO A 289 25.34 -25.25 -14.04
C PRO A 289 26.54 -24.98 -14.97
N PRO A 290 26.85 -25.88 -15.92
CA PRO A 290 28.14 -25.89 -16.61
C PRO A 290 28.33 -24.85 -17.74
N ILE A 291 27.28 -24.14 -18.17
CA ILE A 291 27.37 -23.15 -19.25
C ILE A 291 27.20 -21.74 -18.69
N ARG A 292 28.32 -21.04 -18.44
CA ARG A 292 28.32 -19.63 -18.03
C ARG A 292 27.91 -18.72 -19.18
N GLN A 293 27.17 -17.67 -18.88
CA GLN A 293 26.86 -16.53 -19.74
C GLN A 293 27.03 -15.22 -18.96
N LEU A 294 27.46 -14.16 -19.65
CA LEU A 294 27.37 -12.79 -19.14
C LEU A 294 26.34 -12.06 -19.99
N MET A 295 25.39 -11.41 -19.32
CA MET A 295 24.20 -10.82 -19.95
C MET A 295 24.20 -9.32 -19.72
N LYS A 296 23.96 -8.52 -20.75
CA LYS A 296 23.93 -7.06 -20.65
C LYS A 296 22.80 -6.51 -21.52
N ALA A 297 22.13 -5.45 -21.07
CA ALA A 297 21.23 -4.68 -21.91
C ALA A 297 21.91 -4.30 -23.24
N ASN A 298 21.20 -4.44 -24.36
CA ASN A 298 21.72 -4.20 -25.70
C ASN A 298 20.57 -3.82 -26.68
N PRO A 299 20.63 -2.64 -27.34
CA PRO A 299 21.59 -1.56 -27.13
C PRO A 299 21.42 -0.92 -25.75
N THR A 300 22.48 -0.28 -25.25
CA THR A 300 22.47 0.55 -24.03
C THR A 300 22.48 2.04 -24.33
N LEU A 301 22.13 2.85 -23.33
CA LEU A 301 22.13 4.31 -23.45
C LEU A 301 23.52 4.82 -23.91
N GLY A 302 23.55 5.48 -25.07
CA GLY A 302 24.78 5.96 -25.72
C GLY A 302 25.22 5.12 -26.93
N ASP A 303 24.71 3.90 -27.10
CA ASP A 303 24.99 3.08 -28.27
C ASP A 303 24.24 3.57 -29.52
N ALA A 304 24.83 3.31 -30.70
CA ALA A 304 24.19 3.63 -31.97
C ALA A 304 22.94 2.76 -32.19
N GLY A 305 21.78 3.41 -32.35
CA GLY A 305 20.48 2.73 -32.48
C GLY A 305 19.73 2.57 -31.16
N TYR A 306 20.18 3.20 -30.07
CA TYR A 306 19.40 3.31 -28.83
C TYR A 306 18.32 4.43 -28.91
N PRO A 307 17.08 4.18 -28.45
CA PRO A 307 16.51 2.87 -28.14
C PRO A 307 16.18 2.12 -29.44
N SER A 308 16.38 0.80 -29.44
CA SER A 308 15.88 -0.06 -30.52
C SER A 308 14.37 -0.29 -30.33
N ARG A 309 13.61 -0.56 -31.38
CA ARG A 309 12.22 -1.03 -31.23
C ARG A 309 12.20 -2.55 -31.11
N SER A 310 11.40 -3.06 -30.18
CA SER A 310 11.15 -4.50 -30.07
C SER A 310 10.44 -5.01 -31.33
N ARG A 311 10.83 -6.21 -31.79
CA ARG A 311 10.10 -6.92 -32.85
C ARG A 311 8.82 -7.58 -32.33
N LEU A 312 8.67 -7.74 -31.01
CA LEU A 312 7.50 -8.35 -30.39
C LEU A 312 6.33 -7.37 -30.31
N HIS A 313 6.53 -6.21 -29.69
CA HIS A 313 5.47 -5.26 -29.39
C HIS A 313 5.62 -3.90 -30.09
N GLY A 314 6.76 -3.62 -30.70
CA GLY A 314 7.02 -2.39 -31.47
C GLY A 314 7.48 -1.19 -30.63
N GLU A 315 7.40 -1.26 -29.31
CA GLU A 315 7.86 -0.19 -28.39
C GLU A 315 9.38 -0.18 -28.20
N PRO A 316 9.96 0.91 -27.69
CA PRO A 316 11.37 0.97 -27.28
C PRO A 316 11.79 -0.20 -26.37
N LEU A 317 12.95 -0.80 -26.66
CA LEU A 317 13.65 -1.71 -25.76
C LEU A 317 14.53 -0.91 -24.80
N ASN A 318 14.69 -1.42 -23.58
CA ASN A 318 15.52 -0.87 -22.51
C ASN A 318 15.10 0.52 -22.04
N GLN A 319 13.86 0.92 -22.33
CA GLN A 319 13.30 2.23 -22.06
C GLN A 319 11.84 2.08 -21.67
N PHE A 320 11.46 2.67 -20.56
CA PHE A 320 10.15 2.48 -19.95
C PHE A 320 9.52 3.84 -19.66
N ASN A 321 8.20 3.92 -19.80
CA ASN A 321 7.44 5.06 -19.32
C ASN A 321 6.78 4.66 -18.00
N LEU A 322 7.03 5.47 -16.98
CA LEU A 322 6.29 5.50 -15.74
C LEU A 322 5.17 6.53 -15.94
N GLU A 323 3.94 6.07 -16.16
CA GLU A 323 2.76 6.90 -16.39
C GLU A 323 1.71 6.74 -15.28
N THR A 324 1.42 7.82 -14.54
CA THR A 324 0.25 7.96 -13.66
C THR A 324 -0.29 9.39 -13.67
N VAL A 325 -1.52 9.57 -13.19
CA VAL A 325 -2.01 10.89 -12.78
C VAL A 325 -1.07 11.52 -11.73
N ALA A 326 -0.59 10.70 -10.80
CA ALA A 326 0.33 11.09 -9.72
C ALA A 326 1.69 11.64 -10.19
N LEU A 327 2.35 11.03 -11.17
CA LEU A 327 3.70 11.41 -11.64
C LEU A 327 3.73 12.08 -13.03
N GLY A 328 2.60 12.13 -13.73
CA GLY A 328 2.59 12.34 -15.18
C GLY A 328 3.32 11.20 -15.91
N ILE A 329 3.86 11.49 -17.10
CA ILE A 329 4.69 10.55 -17.86
C ILE A 329 6.16 10.89 -17.60
N THR A 330 6.84 10.04 -16.82
CA THR A 330 8.30 10.10 -16.66
C THR A 330 8.96 8.94 -17.39
N ARG A 331 9.95 9.24 -18.23
CA ARG A 331 10.71 8.22 -18.95
C ARG A 331 11.95 7.82 -18.16
N VAL A 332 12.20 6.51 -18.08
CA VAL A 332 13.40 5.92 -17.49
C VAL A 332 14.09 5.00 -18.50
N ASP A 333 15.42 4.97 -18.48
CA ASP A 333 16.29 4.27 -19.42
C ASP A 333 17.18 3.26 -18.66
N THR A 334 17.42 2.06 -19.22
CA THR A 334 18.17 0.97 -18.54
C THR A 334 19.67 1.25 -18.52
N GLN A 335 20.30 1.11 -17.37
CA GLN A 335 21.74 1.30 -17.21
C GLN A 335 22.54 0.08 -17.71
N PRO A 336 23.79 0.28 -18.17
CA PRO A 336 24.60 -0.77 -18.81
C PRO A 336 25.26 -1.77 -17.83
N VAL A 337 24.48 -2.35 -16.92
CA VAL A 337 24.95 -3.37 -15.96
C VAL A 337 25.07 -4.75 -16.63
N THR A 338 26.13 -5.50 -16.31
CA THR A 338 26.32 -6.89 -16.73
C THR A 338 25.90 -7.83 -15.60
N LEU A 339 25.11 -8.86 -15.91
CA LEU A 339 24.72 -9.96 -15.02
C LEU A 339 25.45 -11.25 -15.38
N GLU A 340 25.66 -12.15 -14.41
CA GLU A 340 26.18 -13.52 -14.60
C GLU A 340 25.06 -14.54 -14.42
N GLY A 341 24.87 -15.38 -15.43
CA GLY A 341 23.90 -16.47 -15.42
C GLY A 341 24.50 -17.77 -15.96
N TRP A 342 23.84 -18.88 -15.66
CA TRP A 342 24.34 -20.23 -15.88
C TRP A 342 23.23 -21.11 -16.45
N LEU A 343 23.55 -21.92 -17.46
CA LEU A 343 22.60 -22.81 -18.11
C LEU A 343 22.99 -24.28 -17.91
N GLY A 344 21.98 -25.12 -17.72
CA GLY A 344 22.11 -26.57 -17.83
C GLY A 344 22.49 -26.98 -19.26
N LYS A 345 22.97 -28.23 -19.44
CA LYS A 345 23.31 -28.72 -20.79
C LYS A 345 22.05 -28.94 -21.63
N PRO A 346 21.89 -28.30 -22.81
CA PRO A 346 20.72 -28.54 -23.67
C PRO A 346 20.59 -30.01 -24.13
N SER A 347 21.70 -30.76 -24.16
CA SER A 347 21.68 -32.20 -24.45
C SER A 347 21.11 -33.07 -23.32
N LYS A 348 21.12 -32.59 -22.06
CA LYS A 348 20.39 -33.18 -20.93
C LYS A 348 18.93 -32.69 -20.92
N PHE A 349 18.69 -31.44 -21.34
CA PHE A 349 17.42 -30.72 -21.21
C PHE A 349 16.89 -30.17 -22.56
N PRO A 350 16.57 -31.01 -23.56
CA PRO A 350 16.33 -30.58 -24.94
C PRO A 350 15.00 -29.84 -25.19
N TYR A 351 14.09 -29.81 -24.20
CA TYR A 351 12.78 -29.16 -24.32
C TYR A 351 12.61 -27.94 -23.41
N ALA A 352 13.34 -27.88 -22.30
CA ALA A 352 13.35 -26.79 -21.33
C ALA A 352 14.72 -26.76 -20.66
N THR A 353 15.67 -26.05 -21.27
CA THR A 353 17.02 -25.91 -20.72
C THR A 353 16.97 -24.97 -19.50
N PRO A 354 17.32 -25.45 -18.30
CA PRO A 354 17.25 -24.63 -17.08
C PRO A 354 18.31 -23.53 -17.11
N VAL A 355 17.93 -22.37 -16.57
CA VAL A 355 18.74 -21.15 -16.44
C VAL A 355 18.67 -20.69 -14.99
N VAL A 356 19.81 -20.28 -14.42
CA VAL A 356 19.88 -19.65 -13.11
C VAL A 356 20.82 -18.45 -13.14
N ALA A 357 20.44 -17.34 -12.50
CA ALA A 357 21.36 -16.28 -12.12
C ALA A 357 21.22 -16.05 -10.62
N ARG A 358 22.35 -16.09 -9.90
CA ARG A 358 22.33 -16.07 -8.43
C ARG A 358 21.81 -14.75 -7.88
N ALA A 359 21.15 -14.82 -6.72
CA ALA A 359 20.70 -13.66 -5.93
C ALA A 359 21.83 -12.66 -5.66
N GLY A 360 21.48 -11.43 -5.26
CA GLY A 360 22.44 -10.38 -4.94
C GLY A 360 23.02 -9.62 -6.14
N GLN A 361 22.57 -9.94 -7.35
CA GLN A 361 22.88 -9.16 -8.55
C GLN A 361 21.87 -8.02 -8.75
N GLN A 362 22.29 -6.94 -9.39
CA GLN A 362 21.48 -5.72 -9.53
C GLN A 362 21.14 -5.40 -10.99
N LEU A 363 19.87 -5.04 -11.22
CA LEU A 363 19.44 -4.23 -12.35
C LEU A 363 19.40 -2.76 -11.93
N ARG A 364 19.68 -1.85 -12.86
CA ARG A 364 19.63 -0.39 -12.61
C ARG A 364 18.94 0.32 -13.78
N ILE A 365 18.10 1.29 -13.45
CA ILE A 365 17.46 2.21 -14.39
C ILE A 365 17.72 3.65 -13.96
N SER A 366 17.68 4.59 -14.91
CA SER A 366 17.88 6.01 -14.63
C SER A 366 16.85 6.54 -13.62
N GLY A 367 17.31 7.38 -12.70
CA GLY A 367 16.47 8.01 -11.69
C GLY A 367 15.39 8.98 -12.17
N LEU A 368 14.48 9.29 -11.26
CA LEU A 368 13.58 10.44 -11.33
C LEU A 368 14.33 11.67 -10.81
N ASN A 369 14.44 12.72 -11.63
CA ASN A 369 15.17 13.93 -11.30
C ASN A 369 14.54 15.17 -11.97
N PRO A 370 13.73 15.96 -11.25
CA PRO A 370 13.12 15.64 -9.95
C PRO A 370 11.95 14.65 -10.09
N VAL A 371 11.48 14.09 -8.97
CA VAL A 371 10.11 13.53 -8.88
C VAL A 371 9.13 14.70 -8.97
N LYS A 372 8.04 14.54 -9.73
CA LYS A 372 7.01 15.59 -9.88
C LYS A 372 5.62 15.07 -9.59
N LEU A 373 4.84 15.81 -8.80
CA LEU A 373 3.40 15.55 -8.66
C LEU A 373 2.65 16.11 -9.88
N GLY A 374 1.71 15.32 -10.42
CA GLY A 374 1.01 15.63 -11.67
C GLY A 374 1.92 15.70 -12.92
N GLY A 375 3.20 15.37 -12.78
CA GLY A 375 4.24 15.64 -13.79
C GLY A 375 4.63 17.11 -13.94
N GLU A 376 4.10 18.02 -13.12
CA GLU A 376 4.40 19.46 -13.20
C GLU A 376 5.07 19.98 -11.93
N VAL A 377 4.38 19.82 -10.78
CA VAL A 377 4.78 20.36 -9.47
C VAL A 377 6.01 19.61 -8.97
N ASP A 378 7.10 20.35 -8.82
CA ASP A 378 8.43 19.83 -8.52
C ASP A 378 8.56 19.53 -7.01
N THR A 379 8.71 18.26 -6.65
CA THR A 379 8.88 17.84 -5.25
C THR A 379 10.30 18.11 -4.71
N LYS A 380 11.24 18.50 -5.58
CA LYS A 380 12.69 18.58 -5.33
C LYS A 380 13.36 17.25 -4.90
N ILE A 381 12.62 16.14 -4.78
CA ILE A 381 13.21 14.81 -4.58
C ILE A 381 13.97 14.40 -5.84
N VAL A 382 15.17 13.89 -5.65
CA VAL A 382 15.94 13.21 -6.70
C VAL A 382 16.22 11.79 -6.21
N THR A 383 15.80 10.76 -6.95
CA THR A 383 16.00 9.36 -6.51
C THR A 383 17.43 8.86 -6.69
N GLY A 384 18.24 9.51 -7.53
CA GLY A 384 19.41 8.84 -8.14
C GLY A 384 18.95 7.62 -8.97
N ASP A 385 19.86 6.79 -9.45
CA ASP A 385 19.45 5.56 -10.16
C ASP A 385 18.50 4.73 -9.28
N ILE A 386 17.46 4.15 -9.89
CA ILE A 386 16.59 3.18 -9.22
C ILE A 386 17.23 1.81 -9.42
N ILE A 387 17.45 1.11 -8.31
CA ILE A 387 18.20 -0.14 -8.25
C ILE A 387 17.25 -1.25 -7.82
N GLY A 388 17.23 -2.33 -8.60
CA GLY A 388 16.53 -3.57 -8.27
C GLY A 388 17.55 -4.67 -7.99
N THR A 389 17.64 -5.12 -6.74
CA THR A 389 18.49 -6.26 -6.36
C THR A 389 17.66 -7.54 -6.40
N PHE A 390 18.12 -8.57 -7.11
CA PHE A 390 17.47 -9.88 -7.06
C PHE A 390 17.66 -10.47 -5.65
N VAL A 391 16.57 -10.61 -4.89
CA VAL A 391 16.62 -11.09 -3.50
C VAL A 391 16.52 -12.60 -3.35
N THR A 392 16.16 -13.27 -4.45
CA THR A 392 16.21 -14.73 -4.59
C THR A 392 16.82 -15.09 -5.92
N ASP A 393 17.22 -16.34 -6.08
CA ASP A 393 17.81 -16.83 -7.33
C ASP A 393 16.84 -16.66 -8.52
N VAL A 394 17.31 -16.00 -9.58
CA VAL A 394 16.55 -15.84 -10.82
C VAL A 394 16.53 -17.18 -11.54
N THR A 395 15.37 -17.82 -11.59
CA THR A 395 15.20 -19.16 -12.16
C THR A 395 14.46 -19.09 -13.48
N GLY A 396 14.82 -19.91 -14.46
CA GLY A 396 14.14 -19.87 -15.76
C GLY A 396 14.39 -21.04 -16.68
N PHE A 397 13.72 -21.02 -17.83
CA PHE A 397 13.83 -22.05 -18.85
C PHE A 397 13.91 -21.45 -20.25
N LEU A 398 14.88 -21.92 -21.03
CA LEU A 398 14.97 -21.70 -22.47
C LEU A 398 14.33 -22.89 -23.20
N THR A 399 13.34 -22.60 -24.05
CA THR A 399 12.46 -23.59 -24.68
C THR A 399 12.37 -23.40 -26.20
N PRO A 400 12.08 -24.44 -26.99
CA PRO A 400 11.50 -24.27 -28.32
C PRO A 400 10.15 -23.56 -28.23
N ASN A 401 9.79 -22.79 -29.26
CA ASN A 401 8.53 -22.02 -29.29
C ASN A 401 7.30 -22.89 -28.93
N PRO A 402 6.51 -22.56 -27.90
CA PRO A 402 5.39 -23.39 -27.43
C PRO A 402 4.25 -23.49 -28.45
N TYR A 403 4.14 -22.52 -29.36
CA TYR A 403 3.16 -22.51 -30.45
C TYR A 403 3.63 -23.29 -31.69
N ARG A 404 4.70 -24.08 -31.58
CA ARG A 404 5.24 -24.93 -32.64
C ARG A 404 5.22 -26.42 -32.25
N PRO A 405 5.11 -27.35 -33.21
CA PRO A 405 5.21 -28.78 -32.93
C PRO A 405 6.55 -29.13 -32.27
N LYS A 406 6.56 -30.11 -31.34
CA LYS A 406 7.79 -30.58 -30.71
C LYS A 406 8.78 -31.08 -31.76
N GLY A 407 10.05 -30.66 -31.64
CA GLY A 407 11.10 -30.97 -32.62
C GLY A 407 11.15 -30.05 -33.84
N PHE A 408 10.36 -28.98 -33.88
CA PHE A 408 10.53 -27.91 -34.86
C PHE A 408 11.85 -27.16 -34.60
N ASN A 409 12.62 -26.87 -35.65
CA ASN A 409 13.88 -26.13 -35.52
C ASN A 409 13.60 -24.64 -35.22
N PRO A 410 14.37 -23.99 -34.33
CA PRO A 410 14.24 -22.55 -34.11
C PRO A 410 14.45 -21.74 -35.39
N ASP A 411 13.67 -20.68 -35.54
CA ASP A 411 13.75 -19.71 -36.63
C ASP A 411 13.37 -18.33 -36.08
N ASP A 412 14.23 -17.32 -36.19
CA ASP A 412 14.06 -16.04 -35.50
C ASP A 412 12.78 -15.27 -35.89
N ASP A 413 12.26 -15.46 -37.12
CA ASP A 413 11.09 -14.74 -37.63
C ASP A 413 9.79 -15.54 -37.45
N PHE A 414 9.85 -16.87 -37.49
CA PHE A 414 8.67 -17.75 -37.48
C PHE A 414 8.56 -18.69 -36.28
N ALA A 415 9.65 -19.01 -35.59
CA ALA A 415 9.69 -19.97 -34.49
C ALA A 415 10.83 -19.64 -33.49
N PRO A 416 10.93 -18.41 -32.96
CA PRO A 416 12.03 -18.05 -32.09
C PRO A 416 11.96 -18.86 -30.79
N LEU A 417 13.12 -19.10 -30.16
CA LEU A 417 13.16 -19.72 -28.84
C LEU A 417 12.36 -18.87 -27.85
N HIS A 418 11.78 -19.51 -26.84
CA HIS A 418 11.04 -18.85 -25.77
C HIS A 418 11.81 -18.92 -24.46
N VAL A 419 11.76 -17.83 -23.69
CA VAL A 419 12.35 -17.76 -22.35
C VAL A 419 11.27 -17.43 -21.32
N TYR A 420 11.36 -18.10 -20.18
CA TYR A 420 10.60 -17.83 -18.97
C TYR A 420 11.62 -17.55 -17.87
N MET A 421 11.47 -16.45 -17.13
CA MET A 421 12.32 -16.10 -15.99
C MET A 421 11.44 -15.66 -14.82
N ASP A 422 11.64 -16.31 -13.68
CA ASP A 422 10.90 -16.11 -12.44
C ASP A 422 11.88 -15.60 -11.37
N PHE A 423 11.56 -14.46 -10.76
CA PHE A 423 12.44 -13.80 -9.78
C PHE A 423 11.69 -12.91 -8.80
N ASP A 424 12.37 -12.61 -7.69
CA ASP A 424 11.94 -11.64 -6.68
C ASP A 424 12.96 -10.48 -6.62
N LEU A 425 12.48 -9.24 -6.52
CA LEU A 425 13.29 -8.04 -6.67
C LEU A 425 13.05 -7.06 -5.50
N ALA A 426 14.09 -6.69 -4.76
CA ALA A 426 14.02 -5.56 -3.82
C ALA A 426 14.41 -4.26 -4.56
N MET A 427 13.46 -3.33 -4.65
CA MET A 427 13.64 -2.03 -5.28
C MET A 427 13.94 -0.94 -4.25
N HIS A 428 14.90 -0.08 -4.58
CA HIS A 428 15.29 1.08 -3.79
C HIS A 428 15.85 2.20 -4.70
N ALA A 429 15.96 3.40 -4.15
CA ALA A 429 16.55 4.57 -4.76
C ALA A 429 18.00 4.74 -4.27
N GLN A 430 18.94 5.05 -5.18
CA GLN A 430 20.34 5.34 -4.83
C GLN A 430 20.47 6.51 -3.84
N ASN A 431 19.61 7.52 -3.95
CA ASN A 431 19.47 8.55 -2.92
C ASN A 431 18.41 8.10 -1.90
N PRO A 432 18.75 7.92 -0.61
CA PRO A 432 17.80 7.48 0.42
C PRO A 432 16.53 8.33 0.53
N ASN A 433 16.57 9.63 0.21
CA ASN A 433 15.37 10.48 0.20
C ASN A 433 14.34 10.04 -0.85
N GLY A 434 14.77 9.33 -1.91
CA GLY A 434 13.90 8.71 -2.90
C GLY A 434 13.20 7.43 -2.41
N ASN A 435 13.65 6.81 -1.31
CA ASN A 435 13.06 5.57 -0.80
C ASN A 435 11.63 5.77 -0.29
N GLY A 436 11.24 6.98 0.14
CA GLY A 436 9.83 7.30 0.43
C GLY A 436 8.90 7.24 -0.78
N SER A 437 9.46 7.19 -1.99
CA SER A 437 8.69 6.97 -3.22
C SER A 437 8.71 5.51 -3.70
N ILE A 438 9.83 4.77 -3.62
CA ILE A 438 10.04 3.53 -4.42
C ILE A 438 10.49 2.27 -3.63
N ASN A 439 10.68 2.35 -2.30
CA ASN A 439 11.21 1.23 -1.49
C ASN A 439 10.21 0.07 -1.24
N GLN A 440 10.34 -1.04 -1.98
CA GLN A 440 9.43 -2.20 -1.92
C GLN A 440 10.06 -3.51 -2.41
N ASN A 441 9.41 -4.65 -2.14
CA ASN A 441 9.65 -5.90 -2.88
C ASN A 441 8.67 -6.03 -4.06
N LEU A 442 9.15 -6.60 -5.17
CA LEU A 442 8.32 -7.12 -6.25
C LEU A 442 8.52 -8.63 -6.33
N MET A 443 7.50 -9.36 -5.89
CA MET A 443 7.54 -10.82 -5.71
C MET A 443 6.94 -11.56 -6.91
N HIS A 444 7.42 -12.78 -7.12
CA HIS A 444 6.92 -13.79 -8.06
C HIS A 444 6.78 -13.26 -9.50
N ILE A 445 7.72 -12.43 -9.94
CA ILE A 445 7.70 -11.82 -11.27
C ILE A 445 8.11 -12.86 -12.31
N ARG A 446 7.13 -13.38 -13.06
CA ARG A 446 7.35 -14.17 -14.28
C ARG A 446 7.45 -13.25 -15.49
N ALA A 447 8.65 -13.07 -16.03
CA ALA A 447 8.94 -12.36 -17.26
C ALA A 447 9.06 -13.34 -18.44
N VAL A 448 8.31 -13.10 -19.52
CA VAL A 448 8.23 -14.01 -20.68
C VAL A 448 8.73 -13.32 -21.93
N GLY A 449 9.57 -14.00 -22.72
CA GLY A 449 10.23 -13.40 -23.87
C GLY A 449 10.58 -14.39 -24.97
N VAL A 450 11.23 -13.87 -26.02
CA VAL A 450 11.82 -14.65 -27.10
C VAL A 450 13.34 -14.50 -27.13
N VAL A 451 14.04 -15.49 -27.70
CA VAL A 451 15.50 -15.49 -27.82
C VAL A 451 15.94 -15.84 -29.24
N ASP A 452 16.78 -14.97 -29.80
CA ASP A 452 17.51 -15.20 -31.05
C ASP A 452 18.88 -15.80 -30.81
N VAL A 453 19.37 -16.57 -31.80
CA VAL A 453 20.72 -17.14 -31.80
C VAL A 453 21.49 -16.61 -33.00
N LYS A 454 22.22 -15.50 -32.83
CA LYS A 454 22.95 -14.80 -33.91
C LYS A 454 24.41 -14.65 -33.56
N ASP A 455 25.29 -14.95 -34.53
CA ASP A 455 26.75 -14.82 -34.40
C ASP A 455 27.38 -15.53 -33.18
N GLY A 456 26.71 -16.56 -32.65
CA GLY A 456 27.14 -17.30 -31.44
C GLY A 456 26.72 -16.67 -30.11
N ALA A 457 26.03 -15.53 -30.14
CA ALA A 457 25.44 -14.87 -28.99
C ALA A 457 23.92 -15.16 -28.89
N LEU A 458 23.38 -15.15 -27.67
CA LEU A 458 21.94 -15.16 -27.44
C LEU A 458 21.45 -13.71 -27.31
N THR A 459 20.31 -13.38 -27.92
CA THR A 459 19.67 -12.06 -27.73
C THR A 459 18.21 -12.26 -27.30
N PHE A 460 17.93 -11.86 -26.07
CA PHE A 460 16.65 -11.97 -25.40
C PHE A 460 15.85 -10.67 -25.60
N GLU A 461 14.58 -10.80 -25.98
CA GLU A 461 13.58 -9.74 -25.90
C GLU A 461 12.46 -10.20 -24.96
N VAL A 462 12.32 -9.54 -23.81
CA VAL A 462 11.44 -9.96 -22.71
C VAL A 462 10.46 -8.83 -22.41
N PHE A 463 9.19 -9.16 -22.18
CA PHE A 463 8.16 -8.21 -21.83
C PHE A 463 7.43 -8.65 -20.55
N ARG A 464 7.20 -7.70 -19.63
CA ARG A 464 6.37 -7.85 -18.43
C ARG A 464 5.82 -6.48 -18.03
N THR A 465 4.51 -6.37 -17.82
CA THR A 465 3.98 -5.23 -17.07
C THR A 465 4.26 -5.48 -15.58
N MET A 466 4.90 -4.51 -14.92
CA MET A 466 5.17 -4.54 -13.48
C MET A 466 4.37 -3.43 -12.82
N GLU A 467 3.80 -3.73 -11.67
CA GLU A 467 3.07 -2.78 -10.85
C GLU A 467 3.97 -2.40 -9.66
N LEU A 468 4.15 -1.10 -9.44
CA LEU A 468 4.97 -0.54 -8.36
C LEU A 468 4.07 0.27 -7.43
N ASP A 469 4.23 0.10 -6.13
CA ASP A 469 3.71 1.04 -5.14
C ASP A 469 4.52 2.34 -5.23
N LEU A 470 3.84 3.47 -5.03
CA LEU A 470 4.46 4.78 -4.87
C LEU A 470 4.02 5.43 -3.56
N PHE A 471 4.86 6.35 -3.05
CA PHE A 471 4.54 7.21 -1.90
C PHE A 471 4.10 6.43 -0.63
N SER A 472 4.85 5.38 -0.28
CA SER A 472 4.49 4.44 0.81
C SER A 472 3.13 3.73 0.62
N GLY A 473 2.83 3.31 -0.63
CA GLY A 473 1.63 2.52 -0.94
C GLY A 473 0.34 3.35 -1.05
N ALA A 474 0.46 4.67 -1.19
CA ALA A 474 -0.67 5.60 -1.34
C ALA A 474 -1.24 5.65 -2.78
N THR A 475 -0.51 5.08 -3.76
CA THR A 475 -0.97 4.85 -5.13
C THR A 475 -0.10 3.77 -5.78
N THR A 476 -0.55 3.22 -6.91
CA THR A 476 0.19 2.22 -7.70
C THR A 476 0.40 2.70 -9.14
N ILE A 477 1.50 2.27 -9.76
CA ILE A 477 1.85 2.55 -11.16
C ILE A 477 2.08 1.25 -11.91
N SER A 478 1.45 1.10 -13.08
CA SER A 478 1.77 0.02 -14.02
C SER A 478 2.76 0.51 -15.08
N ALA A 479 3.88 -0.20 -15.22
CA ALA A 479 4.95 0.11 -16.15
C ALA A 479 5.29 -1.12 -17.02
N ASP A 480 5.36 -0.91 -18.34
CA ASP A 480 5.70 -1.98 -19.29
C ASP A 480 7.22 -2.12 -19.42
N PHE A 481 7.80 -3.17 -18.83
CA PHE A 481 9.22 -3.47 -18.93
C PHE A 481 9.50 -4.32 -20.18
N ALA A 482 9.98 -3.66 -21.23
CA ALA A 482 10.48 -4.23 -22.47
C ALA A 482 12.02 -4.30 -22.49
N LEU A 483 12.60 -5.41 -22.04
CA LEU A 483 14.05 -5.59 -21.92
C LEU A 483 14.64 -6.28 -23.15
N GLY A 484 15.66 -5.64 -23.75
CA GLY A 484 16.50 -6.19 -24.81
C GLY A 484 17.88 -6.49 -24.26
N VAL A 485 18.22 -7.77 -24.10
CA VAL A 485 19.46 -8.23 -23.44
C VAL A 485 20.25 -9.13 -24.37
N ARG A 486 21.54 -8.89 -24.53
CA ARG A 486 22.47 -9.80 -25.22
C ARG A 486 23.25 -10.60 -24.18
N ALA A 487 23.51 -11.86 -24.46
CA ALA A 487 24.46 -12.68 -23.73
C ALA A 487 25.72 -12.93 -24.56
N ASP A 488 26.89 -12.65 -23.98
CA ASP A 488 28.21 -12.80 -24.59
C ASP A 488 29.24 -13.03 -23.49
N VAL A 489 30.01 -14.13 -23.57
CA VAL A 489 30.93 -14.54 -22.48
C VAL A 489 32.12 -13.59 -22.30
N ASP A 490 32.40 -12.75 -23.30
CA ASP A 490 33.51 -11.79 -23.33
C ASP A 490 33.14 -10.40 -22.77
N PHE A 491 31.90 -10.19 -22.29
CA PHE A 491 31.52 -8.91 -21.70
C PHE A 491 32.33 -8.57 -20.42
N PRO A 492 32.66 -7.29 -20.20
CA PRO A 492 33.26 -6.87 -18.94
C PRO A 492 32.25 -7.07 -17.80
N TYR A 493 32.73 -7.62 -16.69
CA TYR A 493 31.94 -7.86 -15.50
C TYR A 493 32.70 -7.37 -14.28
N ASP A 494 32.11 -6.40 -13.60
CA ASP A 494 32.59 -5.91 -12.32
C ASP A 494 32.00 -6.80 -11.21
N LYS A 495 32.82 -7.11 -10.21
CA LYS A 495 32.42 -7.87 -9.01
C LYS A 495 32.71 -7.10 -7.72
N SER A 496 33.22 -5.86 -7.83
CA SER A 496 33.53 -5.04 -6.67
C SER A 496 32.26 -4.43 -6.08
N ASN A 497 32.22 -4.37 -4.76
CA ASN A 497 31.26 -3.55 -4.04
C ASN A 497 32.02 -2.44 -3.30
N ALA A 498 31.60 -1.18 -3.52
CA ALA A 498 32.30 -0.01 -3.02
C ALA A 498 31.43 0.87 -2.11
N GLU A 499 30.13 0.57 -2.02
CA GLU A 499 29.19 1.28 -1.17
C GLU A 499 29.05 0.49 0.15
N PRO A 500 29.26 1.13 1.32
CA PRO A 500 29.03 0.48 2.60
C PRO A 500 27.55 0.52 2.97
N LEU A 501 27.02 -0.58 3.51
CA LEU A 501 25.68 -0.61 4.08
C LEU A 501 25.58 0.37 5.25
N VAL A 502 24.57 1.25 5.24
CA VAL A 502 24.31 2.27 6.28
C VAL A 502 22.83 2.37 6.60
N ILE A 503 22.50 2.70 7.86
CA ILE A 503 21.12 2.94 8.30
C ILE A 503 20.75 4.39 7.97
N THR A 504 19.73 4.58 7.14
CA THR A 504 19.31 5.90 6.64
C THR A 504 18.09 6.45 7.38
N GLY A 505 17.29 5.60 8.02
CA GLY A 505 16.12 6.01 8.80
C GLY A 505 15.57 4.91 9.69
N SER A 506 14.80 5.28 10.70
CA SER A 506 14.14 4.39 11.65
C SER A 506 12.72 4.85 11.96
N LEU A 507 11.85 3.90 12.32
CA LEU A 507 10.54 4.14 12.93
C LEU A 507 10.33 3.05 14.01
N PRO A 508 10.17 3.38 15.31
CA PRO A 508 10.35 4.71 15.90
C PRO A 508 11.75 5.29 15.66
N VAL A 509 11.92 6.59 15.88
CA VAL A 509 13.25 7.23 15.88
C VAL A 509 14.01 6.90 17.16
N ASP A 510 15.34 7.00 17.16
CA ASP A 510 16.11 6.79 18.40
C ASP A 510 15.78 7.89 19.42
N GLY A 511 15.46 7.47 20.65
CA GLY A 511 14.97 8.34 21.72
C GLY A 511 13.48 8.67 21.66
N GLU A 512 12.68 8.03 20.80
CA GLU A 512 11.22 8.22 20.73
C GLU A 512 10.56 7.95 22.09
N PRO A 513 9.84 8.92 22.69
CA PRO A 513 9.22 8.74 24.01
C PRO A 513 7.83 8.09 23.99
N ALA A 514 7.12 8.10 22.85
CA ALA A 514 5.71 7.70 22.77
C ALA A 514 5.43 6.77 21.56
N ALA A 515 6.23 5.71 21.42
CA ALA A 515 6.02 4.71 20.39
C ALA A 515 4.73 3.91 20.64
N ASN A 516 3.97 3.64 19.57
CA ASN A 516 2.79 2.78 19.64
C ASN A 516 3.21 1.33 20.00
N PRO A 517 2.71 0.75 21.10
CA PRO A 517 3.10 -0.59 21.55
C PRO A 517 2.76 -1.72 20.57
N ALA A 518 1.82 -1.50 19.65
CA ALA A 518 1.35 -2.50 18.69
C ALA A 518 1.88 -2.30 17.25
N ASP A 519 2.73 -1.29 17.00
CA ASP A 519 3.31 -1.06 15.67
C ASP A 519 4.55 -1.92 15.41
N ASN A 520 4.87 -2.11 14.11
CA ASN A 520 6.16 -2.67 13.70
C ASN A 520 7.29 -1.66 13.94
N LEU A 521 8.47 -2.15 14.31
CA LEU A 521 9.71 -1.37 14.24
C LEU A 521 10.30 -1.54 12.83
N ILE A 522 10.82 -0.47 12.25
CA ILE A 522 11.30 -0.42 10.86
C ILE A 522 12.65 0.27 10.83
N LEU A 523 13.63 -0.36 10.18
CA LEU A 523 14.95 0.21 9.93
C LEU A 523 15.17 0.25 8.41
N THR A 524 15.39 1.45 7.86
CA THR A 524 15.64 1.64 6.43
C THR A 524 17.13 1.83 6.19
N PHE A 525 17.66 1.12 5.20
CA PHE A 525 19.04 1.15 4.77
C PHE A 525 19.16 1.77 3.36
N ASN A 526 20.38 2.10 2.94
CA ASN A 526 20.66 2.53 1.57
C ASN A 526 20.38 1.44 0.53
N GLU A 527 20.49 0.16 0.91
CA GLU A 527 20.33 -1.00 0.03
C GLU A 527 19.75 -2.23 0.77
N PRO A 528 19.31 -3.30 0.07
CA PRO A 528 18.73 -4.49 0.69
C PRO A 528 19.72 -5.28 1.56
N VAL A 529 19.27 -5.66 2.76
CA VAL A 529 20.03 -6.42 3.77
C VAL A 529 19.91 -7.93 3.54
N ASP A 530 21.00 -8.66 3.71
CA ASP A 530 21.03 -10.13 3.64
C ASP A 530 20.21 -10.78 4.78
N PRO A 531 19.18 -11.60 4.46
CA PRO A 531 18.44 -12.38 5.46
C PRO A 531 19.30 -13.21 6.41
N ALA A 532 20.50 -13.65 6.01
CA ALA A 532 21.43 -14.38 6.86
C ALA A 532 21.91 -13.55 8.08
N GLY A 533 22.00 -12.22 7.95
CA GLY A 533 22.36 -11.33 9.05
C GLY A 533 21.25 -11.09 10.07
N LEU A 534 19.99 -11.25 9.68
CA LEU A 534 18.81 -10.87 10.47
C LEU A 534 18.61 -11.72 11.73
N ALA A 535 19.16 -12.92 11.79
CA ALA A 535 19.09 -13.80 12.97
C ALA A 535 19.83 -13.25 14.22
N GLY A 536 20.63 -12.19 14.05
CA GLY A 536 21.29 -11.48 15.15
C GLY A 536 20.47 -10.32 15.75
N VAL A 537 19.32 -9.98 15.16
CA VAL A 537 18.48 -8.87 15.63
C VAL A 537 17.69 -9.29 16.87
N THR A 538 17.70 -8.47 17.92
CA THR A 538 17.00 -8.75 19.19
C THR A 538 16.30 -7.50 19.72
N LEU A 539 15.14 -7.67 20.33
CA LEU A 539 14.39 -6.62 21.02
C LEU A 539 14.32 -6.95 22.52
N THR A 540 14.80 -6.06 23.38
CA THR A 540 14.81 -6.25 24.83
C THR A 540 13.98 -5.15 25.51
N ASN A 541 13.08 -5.54 26.40
CA ASN A 541 12.38 -4.62 27.29
C ASN A 541 13.32 -4.26 28.46
N LEU A 542 13.81 -3.02 28.50
CA LEU A 542 14.78 -2.55 29.49
C LEU A 542 14.16 -2.39 30.89
N THR A 543 12.88 -2.06 30.98
CA THR A 543 12.17 -1.87 32.25
C THR A 543 12.04 -3.17 33.07
N SER A 544 11.83 -4.31 32.41
CA SER A 544 11.72 -5.64 33.02
C SER A 544 13.00 -6.48 32.92
N GLY A 545 13.86 -6.18 31.93
CA GLY A 545 15.09 -6.93 31.66
C GLY A 545 14.88 -8.24 30.91
N SER A 546 13.79 -8.39 30.15
CA SER A 546 13.49 -9.59 29.36
C SER A 546 13.46 -9.30 27.86
N ASP A 547 13.85 -10.30 27.05
CA ASP A 547 13.73 -10.25 25.60
C ASP A 547 12.25 -10.38 25.15
N VAL A 548 11.92 -9.70 24.06
CA VAL A 548 10.60 -9.70 23.42
C VAL A 548 10.66 -10.65 22.22
N PRO A 549 9.73 -11.63 22.11
CA PRO A 549 9.62 -12.46 20.91
C PRO A 549 9.29 -11.59 19.68
N ILE A 550 10.12 -11.69 18.64
CA ILE A 550 10.01 -10.91 17.40
C ILE A 550 10.12 -11.82 16.16
N GLN A 551 9.45 -11.41 15.10
CA GLN A 551 9.70 -11.84 13.73
C GLN A 551 10.48 -10.74 13.00
N VAL A 552 11.46 -11.11 12.18
CA VAL A 552 12.29 -10.16 11.42
C VAL A 552 12.24 -10.52 9.94
N ARG A 553 11.96 -9.54 9.07
CA ARG A 553 11.82 -9.72 7.61
C ARG A 553 12.41 -8.55 6.84
N SER A 554 12.99 -8.79 5.67
CA SER A 554 13.45 -7.75 4.74
C SER A 554 12.39 -7.43 3.68
N THR A 555 12.28 -6.15 3.33
CA THR A 555 11.41 -5.69 2.24
C THR A 555 11.95 -4.41 1.62
N GLY A 556 12.26 -4.44 0.32
CA GLY A 556 13.05 -3.41 -0.35
C GLY A 556 14.41 -3.22 0.34
N SER A 557 14.75 -1.99 0.70
CA SER A 557 15.93 -1.67 1.53
C SER A 557 15.62 -1.56 3.03
N ALA A 558 14.45 -2.01 3.50
CA ALA A 558 14.07 -1.94 4.91
C ALA A 558 14.05 -3.32 5.59
N VAL A 559 14.39 -3.34 6.88
CA VAL A 559 14.14 -4.45 7.80
C VAL A 559 12.94 -4.08 8.66
N VAL A 560 11.95 -4.97 8.71
CA VAL A 560 10.75 -4.85 9.54
C VAL A 560 10.84 -5.86 10.67
N VAL A 561 10.72 -5.38 11.90
CA VAL A 561 10.69 -6.17 13.12
C VAL A 561 9.28 -6.10 13.70
N THR A 562 8.61 -7.25 13.74
CA THR A 562 7.24 -7.40 14.21
C THR A 562 7.27 -8.12 15.57
N PRO A 563 6.93 -7.45 16.69
CA PRO A 563 6.67 -8.12 17.95
C PRO A 563 5.55 -9.15 17.80
N LEU A 564 5.72 -10.35 18.36
CA LEU A 564 4.69 -11.41 18.31
C LEU A 564 3.53 -11.18 19.29
N SER A 565 3.61 -10.11 20.09
CA SER A 565 2.54 -9.57 20.94
C SER A 565 2.80 -8.08 21.16
N PRO A 566 1.77 -7.27 21.45
CA PRO A 566 1.94 -5.87 21.86
C PRO A 566 3.05 -5.71 22.90
N MET A 567 3.92 -4.74 22.66
CA MET A 567 4.92 -4.34 23.62
C MET A 567 4.25 -3.86 24.91
N ALA A 568 4.88 -4.10 26.06
CA ALA A 568 4.41 -3.55 27.32
C ALA A 568 4.33 -2.01 27.23
N ARG A 569 3.21 -1.43 27.68
CA ARG A 569 2.96 0.01 27.71
C ARG A 569 3.80 0.73 28.75
N GLY A 570 4.14 2.00 28.51
CA GLY A 570 4.87 2.85 29.45
C GLY A 570 6.23 2.29 29.83
N ALA A 571 6.87 1.57 28.91
CA ALA A 571 8.11 0.84 29.17
C ALA A 571 9.17 1.16 28.12
N ASP A 572 10.43 1.01 28.53
CA ASP A 572 11.62 1.29 27.74
C ASP A 572 12.06 0.04 26.99
N PHE A 573 12.46 0.19 25.73
CA PHE A 573 12.91 -0.88 24.85
C PHE A 573 14.22 -0.51 24.15
N GLN A 574 14.97 -1.55 23.80
CA GLN A 574 16.16 -1.47 22.95
C GLN A 574 16.09 -2.55 21.87
N LEU A 575 16.11 -2.13 20.61
CA LEU A 575 16.33 -3.00 19.47
C LEU A 575 17.83 -3.00 19.13
N SER A 576 18.46 -4.16 19.13
CA SER A 576 19.86 -4.35 18.72
C SER A 576 19.91 -5.05 17.38
N LEU A 577 20.72 -4.54 16.45
CA LEU A 577 20.91 -5.14 15.13
C LEU A 577 21.83 -6.37 15.11
N GLY A 578 22.70 -6.52 16.12
CA GLY A 578 23.76 -7.52 16.11
C GLY A 578 24.89 -7.22 15.10
N ALA A 579 25.91 -8.07 15.09
CA ALA A 579 27.13 -7.87 14.29
C ALA A 579 27.13 -8.58 12.92
N GLY A 580 26.02 -9.21 12.53
CA GLY A 580 25.89 -10.02 11.31
C GLY A 580 25.31 -9.29 10.10
N ILE A 581 24.88 -8.04 10.26
CA ILE A 581 24.18 -7.27 9.22
C ILE A 581 25.15 -6.87 8.10
N ALA A 582 24.81 -7.25 6.87
CA ALA A 582 25.50 -6.93 5.63
C ALA A 582 24.50 -6.75 4.48
N ASP A 583 24.93 -6.14 3.38
CA ASP A 583 24.11 -6.02 2.17
C ASP A 583 23.95 -7.37 1.44
N MET A 584 23.05 -7.38 0.44
CA MET A 584 22.83 -8.52 -0.46
C MET A 584 23.91 -8.69 -1.55
N GLY A 585 25.10 -8.10 -1.45
CA GLY A 585 26.12 -8.12 -2.49
C GLY A 585 26.73 -9.50 -2.75
N LEU A 586 26.44 -10.12 -3.91
CA LEU A 586 26.80 -11.52 -4.21
C LEU A 586 28.29 -11.90 -4.07
N TYR A 587 29.23 -10.98 -4.34
CA TYR A 587 30.67 -11.31 -4.36
C TYR A 587 31.49 -10.68 -3.24
N GLU A 588 31.14 -9.45 -2.87
CA GLU A 588 31.81 -8.66 -1.83
C GLU A 588 30.70 -7.97 -1.01
N PRO A 589 29.97 -8.70 -0.14
CA PRO A 589 28.91 -8.09 0.65
C PRO A 589 29.49 -7.09 1.66
N SER A 590 29.00 -5.85 1.67
CA SER A 590 29.49 -4.84 2.61
C SER A 590 28.82 -5.02 3.98
N PRO A 591 29.60 -5.10 5.08
CA PRO A 591 29.04 -5.11 6.43
C PRO A 591 28.48 -3.74 6.79
N LEU A 592 27.54 -3.72 7.75
CA LEU A 592 27.00 -2.49 8.31
C LEU A 592 28.10 -1.55 8.84
N GLN A 593 28.16 -0.34 8.29
CA GLN A 593 29.03 0.74 8.74
C GLN A 593 28.23 1.73 9.61
N LEU A 594 28.48 1.69 10.92
CA LEU A 594 27.93 2.66 11.86
C LEU A 594 28.61 4.03 11.74
N SER A 595 27.84 5.10 11.94
CA SER A 595 28.31 6.49 11.95
C SER A 595 27.45 7.37 12.85
N ALA A 596 28.01 8.42 13.44
CA ALA A 596 27.27 9.34 14.33
C ALA A 596 26.10 10.11 13.67
N ASN A 597 25.89 9.95 12.35
CA ASN A 597 24.80 10.53 11.59
C ASN A 597 23.80 9.46 11.07
N ASP A 598 23.97 8.18 11.44
CA ASP A 598 22.99 7.13 11.13
C ASP A 598 21.79 7.20 12.07
N ALA A 599 20.73 6.46 11.74
CA ALA A 599 19.46 6.48 12.48
C ALA A 599 19.52 5.82 13.89
N THR A 600 20.69 5.33 14.31
CA THR A 600 21.01 4.77 15.64
C THR A 600 22.10 5.57 16.37
N GLY A 601 22.42 6.79 15.90
CA GLY A 601 23.48 7.62 16.50
C GLY A 601 24.89 7.01 16.43
N GLY A 602 25.09 5.95 15.64
CA GLY A 602 26.38 5.30 15.43
C GLY A 602 26.74 4.16 16.38
N ASP A 603 25.80 3.60 17.16
CA ASP A 603 26.06 2.43 18.02
C ASP A 603 25.30 1.14 17.60
N GLY A 604 24.37 1.22 16.64
CA GLY A 604 23.60 0.08 16.14
C GLY A 604 22.45 -0.35 17.05
N MET A 605 22.09 0.49 18.02
CA MET A 605 20.96 0.32 18.92
C MET A 605 19.87 1.36 18.64
N LEU A 606 18.62 0.95 18.68
CA LEU A 606 17.47 1.85 18.63
C LEU A 606 16.76 1.77 19.99
N ASN A 607 16.77 2.87 20.74
CA ASN A 607 16.16 2.98 22.06
C ASN A 607 14.87 3.79 21.96
N PHE A 608 13.81 3.36 22.62
CA PHE A 608 12.53 4.08 22.63
C PHE A 608 11.69 3.68 23.84
N SER A 609 10.72 4.52 24.20
CA SER A 609 9.71 4.23 25.20
C SER A 609 8.34 4.11 24.52
N THR A 610 7.48 3.23 25.02
CA THR A 610 6.12 3.05 24.52
C THR A 610 5.11 3.91 25.27
N SER A 611 4.09 4.40 24.57
CA SER A 611 2.96 5.11 25.19
C SER A 611 2.35 4.30 26.34
N SER A 612 2.02 4.96 27.46
CA SER A 612 1.47 4.32 28.66
C SER A 612 -0.01 4.00 28.55
N TYR A 613 -0.78 4.87 27.88
CA TYR A 613 -2.25 4.88 27.86
C TYR A 613 -2.84 4.78 29.30
N ALA A 614 -2.15 5.39 30.27
CA ALA A 614 -2.60 5.44 31.66
C ALA A 614 -3.46 6.68 31.88
N PHE A 615 -4.53 6.58 32.66
CA PHE A 615 -5.40 7.69 33.03
C PHE A 615 -5.04 8.18 34.43
N SER A 616 -4.86 9.49 34.62
CA SER A 616 -4.67 10.07 35.96
C SER A 616 -5.99 10.25 36.72
N GLU A 617 -7.10 10.47 36.01
CA GLU A 617 -8.43 10.76 36.56
C GLU A 617 -9.51 9.72 36.14
N VAL A 618 -10.74 9.92 36.62
CA VAL A 618 -11.94 9.11 36.35
C VAL A 618 -13.08 10.09 36.07
N PRO A 619 -13.85 9.97 34.96
CA PRO A 619 -14.13 8.74 34.20
C PRO A 619 -13.03 8.31 33.22
N ILE A 620 -13.14 7.09 32.70
CA ILE A 620 -12.32 6.60 31.60
C ILE A 620 -13.01 7.01 30.30
N PRO A 621 -12.37 7.80 29.41
CA PRO A 621 -12.97 8.28 28.17
C PRO A 621 -13.30 7.15 27.21
N ALA A 622 -14.39 7.34 26.46
CA ALA A 622 -14.76 6.47 25.37
C ALA A 622 -13.93 6.75 24.09
N PRO A 623 -13.65 5.74 23.25
CA PRO A 623 -12.95 5.97 21.99
C PRO A 623 -13.80 6.80 21.03
N ILE A 624 -13.14 7.67 20.26
CA ILE A 624 -13.75 8.54 19.26
C ILE A 624 -13.15 8.22 17.88
N LEU A 625 -14.00 8.23 16.86
CA LEU A 625 -13.62 8.10 15.46
C LEU A 625 -13.13 9.48 14.95
N LEU A 626 -11.82 9.70 14.94
CA LEU A 626 -11.20 10.96 14.50
C LEU A 626 -11.46 11.24 13.02
N GLY A 627 -11.15 10.25 12.19
CA GLY A 627 -11.19 10.36 10.73
C GLY A 627 -11.86 9.15 10.11
N MET A 628 -12.69 9.40 9.10
CA MET A 628 -13.34 8.36 8.32
C MET A 628 -13.38 8.74 6.84
N TYR A 629 -13.18 7.75 5.96
CA TYR A 629 -13.45 7.88 4.54
C TYR A 629 -14.33 6.74 4.05
N PRO A 630 -15.38 7.01 3.27
CA PRO A 630 -16.06 8.30 3.14
C PRO A 630 -16.87 8.62 4.41
N GLY A 631 -17.03 9.89 4.77
CA GLY A 631 -17.92 10.31 5.86
C GLY A 631 -17.30 11.25 6.88
N ILE A 632 -17.84 11.23 8.10
CA ILE A 632 -17.34 11.92 9.30
C ILE A 632 -17.64 11.07 10.55
N GLY A 633 -16.78 11.11 11.56
CA GLY A 633 -16.85 10.26 12.76
C GLY A 633 -17.95 10.56 13.79
N CYS A 634 -19.05 11.18 13.40
CA CYS A 634 -20.19 11.51 14.26
C CYS A 634 -21.50 10.96 13.71
N ALA A 635 -22.45 10.67 14.58
CA ALA A 635 -23.83 10.38 14.18
C ALA A 635 -24.47 11.63 13.57
N LEU A 636 -25.17 11.45 12.44
CA LEU A 636 -25.77 12.56 11.71
C LEU A 636 -27.24 12.78 12.10
N VAL A 637 -27.60 14.05 12.25
CA VAL A 637 -28.97 14.55 12.38
C VAL A 637 -29.27 15.51 11.24
N ASP A 638 -30.53 15.93 11.12
CA ASP A 638 -31.00 16.83 10.04
C ASP A 638 -30.73 16.28 8.61
N ILE A 639 -30.70 14.95 8.50
CA ILE A 639 -30.68 14.17 7.25
C ILE A 639 -31.98 14.42 6.46
N ASP A 640 -31.92 14.38 5.13
CA ASP A 640 -33.04 14.64 4.20
C ASP A 640 -33.68 16.04 4.31
N LEU A 641 -33.12 16.99 5.07
CA LEU A 641 -33.65 18.36 5.14
C LEU A 641 -33.41 19.18 3.85
N GLN A 642 -32.32 18.88 3.13
CA GLN A 642 -31.94 19.54 1.89
C GLN A 642 -31.42 18.49 0.89
N GLU A 643 -31.85 18.58 -0.37
CA GLU A 643 -31.35 17.74 -1.47
C GLU A 643 -29.84 18.00 -1.69
N GLY A 644 -29.03 16.94 -1.73
CA GLY A 644 -27.57 17.03 -1.86
C GLY A 644 -26.79 17.16 -0.54
N LYS A 645 -27.46 17.00 0.62
CA LYS A 645 -26.85 17.12 1.95
C LYS A 645 -27.04 15.86 2.81
N ALA A 646 -25.93 15.39 3.39
CA ALA A 646 -25.90 14.25 4.30
C ALA A 646 -26.40 14.56 5.73
N GLY A 647 -26.45 15.84 6.13
CA GLY A 647 -26.84 16.28 7.49
C GLY A 647 -25.69 16.94 8.24
N ARG A 648 -25.77 16.98 9.59
CA ARG A 648 -24.74 17.54 10.49
C ARG A 648 -24.54 16.63 11.70
N CYS A 649 -23.45 16.80 12.45
CA CYS A 649 -23.26 16.04 13.70
C CYS A 649 -24.39 16.30 14.71
N ALA A 650 -24.80 15.23 15.40
CA ALA A 650 -25.54 15.31 16.66
C ALA A 650 -24.79 16.20 17.68
N GLY A 651 -25.54 16.88 18.56
CA GLY A 651 -25.02 17.86 19.54
C GLY A 651 -24.67 19.25 18.98
N GLY A 652 -24.41 19.37 17.67
CA GLY A 652 -24.22 20.66 16.98
C GLY A 652 -25.47 21.54 16.97
N ILE A 653 -25.35 22.80 16.53
CA ILE A 653 -26.43 23.79 16.63
C ILE A 653 -27.34 23.74 15.40
N GLY A 654 -28.65 23.55 15.64
CA GLY A 654 -29.66 23.53 14.59
C GLY A 654 -30.16 24.93 14.19
N ALA A 655 -30.76 25.03 12.99
CA ALA A 655 -31.30 26.29 12.47
C ALA A 655 -32.39 26.92 13.36
N GLU A 656 -33.22 26.11 14.05
CA GLU A 656 -34.24 26.62 14.98
C GLU A 656 -33.62 27.15 16.29
N GLU A 657 -32.50 26.56 16.74
CA GLU A 657 -31.78 26.95 17.96
C GLU A 657 -31.01 28.26 17.75
N ALA A 658 -30.27 28.37 16.64
CA ALA A 658 -29.60 29.61 16.26
C ALA A 658 -30.59 30.77 15.99
N ALA A 659 -31.81 30.47 15.53
CA ALA A 659 -32.86 31.48 15.36
C ALA A 659 -33.52 31.91 16.69
N ALA A 660 -33.26 31.22 17.80
CA ALA A 660 -33.78 31.54 19.12
C ALA A 660 -32.78 32.35 19.97
N ASP A 661 -31.49 32.30 19.67
CA ASP A 661 -30.44 33.04 20.36
C ASP A 661 -29.39 33.63 19.41
N ASP A 662 -29.37 34.96 19.29
CA ASP A 662 -28.45 35.75 18.44
C ASP A 662 -26.94 35.55 18.77
N THR A 663 -26.57 34.83 19.84
CA THR A 663 -25.16 34.46 20.12
C THR A 663 -24.75 33.09 19.58
N LEU A 664 -25.65 32.37 18.93
CA LEU A 664 -25.42 31.04 18.36
C LEU A 664 -25.48 31.09 16.83
N THR A 665 -24.64 30.28 16.18
CA THR A 665 -24.66 30.11 14.72
C THR A 665 -25.01 28.66 14.40
N ALA A 666 -25.88 28.44 13.41
CA ALA A 666 -26.24 27.08 13.00
C ALA A 666 -25.11 26.41 12.22
N ASP A 667 -24.93 25.12 12.47
CA ASP A 667 -24.04 24.27 11.69
C ASP A 667 -24.46 24.23 10.21
N LEU A 668 -23.49 24.22 9.31
CA LEU A 668 -23.72 23.89 7.92
C LEU A 668 -23.92 22.38 7.76
N LEU A 669 -24.82 21.98 6.87
CA LEU A 669 -24.99 20.58 6.50
C LEU A 669 -23.86 20.15 5.57
N TYR A 670 -23.26 18.99 5.85
CA TYR A 670 -22.30 18.33 4.98
C TYR A 670 -22.94 17.96 3.64
N ASN A 671 -22.15 18.03 2.56
CA ASN A 671 -22.54 17.53 1.25
C ASN A 671 -22.68 16.00 1.27
N ASP A 672 -23.45 15.44 0.33
CA ASP A 672 -23.52 13.99 0.14
C ASP A 672 -22.13 13.37 -0.04
N PHE A 673 -21.88 12.24 0.63
CA PHE A 673 -20.57 11.59 0.62
C PHE A 673 -20.36 10.73 -0.64
N VAL A 674 -19.12 10.72 -1.12
CA VAL A 674 -18.71 10.02 -2.34
C VAL A 674 -17.67 8.96 -2.01
N TYR A 675 -17.84 7.75 -2.55
CA TYR A 675 -16.93 6.63 -2.39
C TYR A 675 -16.22 6.30 -3.71
N ASP A 676 -14.97 6.68 -3.83
CA ASP A 676 -14.11 6.25 -4.94
C ASP A 676 -13.75 4.76 -4.74
N VAL A 677 -14.21 3.90 -5.64
CA VAL A 677 -14.04 2.44 -5.54
C VAL A 677 -12.58 1.96 -5.61
N SER A 678 -11.62 2.84 -5.94
CA SER A 678 -10.18 2.54 -5.86
C SER A 678 -9.60 2.66 -4.44
N ARG A 679 -10.36 3.20 -3.48
CA ARG A 679 -9.90 3.52 -2.12
C ARG A 679 -10.55 2.58 -1.09
N PRO A 680 -9.86 2.21 0.01
CA PRO A 680 -10.50 1.50 1.12
C PRO A 680 -11.51 2.42 1.81
N ILE A 681 -12.60 1.85 2.34
CA ILE A 681 -13.35 2.51 3.42
C ILE A 681 -12.43 2.49 4.64
N GLU A 682 -12.23 3.61 5.31
CA GLU A 682 -11.20 3.72 6.36
C GLU A 682 -11.71 4.44 7.60
N MET A 683 -11.26 3.99 8.78
CA MET A 683 -11.59 4.54 10.09
C MET A 683 -10.32 4.65 10.96
N THR A 684 -10.17 5.74 11.70
CA THR A 684 -9.06 5.95 12.65
C THR A 684 -9.56 6.44 14.01
N PHE A 685 -9.02 5.89 15.10
CA PHE A 685 -9.47 6.13 16.47
C PHE A 685 -8.43 6.92 17.28
N ASN A 686 -8.87 7.68 18.28
CA ASN A 686 -7.98 8.42 19.19
C ASN A 686 -7.26 7.53 20.22
N GLN A 687 -7.80 6.35 20.52
CA GLN A 687 -7.22 5.39 21.47
C GLN A 687 -7.36 3.94 20.95
N PRO A 688 -6.55 2.98 21.45
CA PRO A 688 -6.57 1.58 21.02
C PRO A 688 -7.93 0.88 21.14
N MET A 689 -8.35 0.21 20.07
CA MET A 689 -9.58 -0.57 19.96
C MET A 689 -9.35 -2.07 20.16
N ASP A 690 -10.33 -2.75 20.77
CA ASP A 690 -10.35 -4.21 20.75
C ASP A 690 -10.62 -4.71 19.32
N LEU A 691 -9.62 -5.37 18.73
CA LEU A 691 -9.72 -5.95 17.39
C LEU A 691 -10.75 -7.08 17.30
N ALA A 692 -11.16 -7.71 18.41
CA ALA A 692 -12.21 -8.74 18.39
C ALA A 692 -13.60 -8.12 18.23
N SER A 693 -13.86 -6.96 18.85
CA SER A 693 -15.08 -6.17 18.64
C SER A 693 -15.19 -5.63 17.21
N LEU A 694 -14.09 -5.16 16.63
CA LEU A 694 -14.02 -4.62 15.26
C LEU A 694 -14.22 -5.73 14.20
N ALA A 695 -15.48 -6.10 13.95
CA ALA A 695 -15.89 -7.15 13.01
C ALA A 695 -16.94 -6.64 12.00
N PRO A 696 -16.94 -7.15 10.76
CA PRO A 696 -17.97 -6.84 9.77
C PRO A 696 -19.31 -7.50 10.13
N GLY A 697 -20.41 -6.98 9.59
CA GLY A 697 -21.77 -7.26 10.05
C GLY A 697 -22.87 -7.33 8.99
N GLU A 698 -24.01 -7.88 9.38
CA GLU A 698 -25.25 -7.86 8.60
C GLU A 698 -26.01 -6.54 8.84
N ILE A 699 -26.41 -5.83 7.78
CA ILE A 699 -27.20 -4.60 7.88
C ILE A 699 -28.68 -4.92 8.13
N ALA A 700 -29.31 -4.21 9.06
CA ALA A 700 -30.75 -4.32 9.28
C ALA A 700 -31.53 -3.91 8.03
N ALA A 701 -32.70 -4.51 7.79
CA ALA A 701 -33.49 -4.27 6.57
C ALA A 701 -33.95 -2.81 6.38
N ASP A 702 -34.01 -2.02 7.45
CA ASP A 702 -34.29 -0.58 7.43
C ASP A 702 -33.04 0.32 7.32
N GLY A 703 -31.84 -0.27 7.46
CA GLY A 703 -30.55 0.41 7.35
C GLY A 703 -30.26 1.36 8.49
N SER A 704 -30.79 1.11 9.70
CA SER A 704 -30.55 1.93 10.90
C SER A 704 -29.44 1.41 11.82
N GLN A 705 -29.05 0.14 11.67
CA GLN A 705 -28.07 -0.56 12.50
C GLN A 705 -27.44 -1.73 11.74
N CYS A 706 -26.34 -2.25 12.26
CA CYS A 706 -25.88 -3.60 11.95
C CYS A 706 -26.49 -4.59 12.98
N ASP A 707 -27.22 -5.60 12.53
CA ASP A 707 -27.81 -6.64 13.38
C ASP A 707 -26.73 -7.59 13.96
N THR A 708 -25.56 -7.65 13.32
CA THR A 708 -24.32 -8.29 13.80
C THR A 708 -23.13 -7.38 13.51
N GLY A 709 -21.98 -7.61 14.17
CA GLY A 709 -20.75 -6.84 13.93
C GLY A 709 -20.78 -5.38 14.42
N ALA A 710 -19.67 -4.68 14.18
CA ALA A 710 -19.48 -3.26 14.49
C ALA A 710 -19.82 -2.35 13.31
N ILE A 711 -19.50 -2.81 12.08
CA ILE A 711 -19.64 -2.08 10.83
C ILE A 711 -20.28 -2.97 9.75
N CYS A 712 -21.14 -2.39 8.94
CA CYS A 712 -21.76 -3.07 7.81
C CYS A 712 -21.95 -2.12 6.62
N LEU A 713 -21.85 -2.66 5.41
CA LEU A 713 -22.15 -1.99 4.14
C LEU A 713 -23.41 -2.61 3.55
N GLY A 714 -24.32 -1.80 3.01
CA GLY A 714 -25.55 -2.25 2.38
C GLY A 714 -25.81 -1.64 1.00
N GLU A 715 -26.43 -2.44 0.14
CA GLU A 715 -27.10 -1.99 -1.09
C GLU A 715 -28.62 -2.02 -0.93
N ARG A 716 -29.34 -1.27 -1.76
CA ARG A 716 -30.81 -1.19 -1.69
C ARG A 716 -31.50 -2.13 -2.68
N VAL A 717 -32.06 -3.23 -2.19
CA VAL A 717 -32.70 -4.27 -3.01
C VAL A 717 -34.20 -4.34 -2.69
N ASN A 718 -35.04 -4.12 -3.69
CA ASN A 718 -36.52 -4.11 -3.57
C ASN A 718 -37.08 -3.18 -2.46
N GLY A 719 -36.33 -2.12 -2.12
CA GLY A 719 -36.71 -1.11 -1.13
C GLY A 719 -36.14 -1.31 0.28
N ASN A 720 -35.64 -2.51 0.58
CA ASN A 720 -34.93 -2.84 1.81
C ASN A 720 -33.41 -2.72 1.62
N TRP A 721 -32.67 -2.61 2.71
CA TRP A 721 -31.22 -2.78 2.69
C TRP A 721 -30.82 -4.26 2.77
N VAL A 722 -29.74 -4.62 2.08
CA VAL A 722 -29.15 -5.97 2.04
C VAL A 722 -27.63 -5.82 2.09
N SER A 723 -26.95 -6.64 2.89
CA SER A 723 -25.50 -6.54 3.08
C SER A 723 -24.69 -6.78 1.80
N ILE A 724 -23.64 -5.98 1.68
CA ILE A 724 -22.43 -6.31 0.91
C ILE A 724 -21.38 -6.81 1.92
N PRO A 725 -20.79 -8.00 1.73
CA PRO A 725 -19.72 -8.48 2.58
C PRO A 725 -18.51 -7.52 2.60
N LEU A 726 -17.87 -7.39 3.76
CA LEU A 726 -16.68 -6.57 3.99
C LEU A 726 -15.56 -7.45 4.55
N SER A 727 -14.34 -7.27 4.04
CA SER A 727 -13.11 -7.76 4.67
C SER A 727 -12.44 -6.62 5.44
N LEU A 728 -11.82 -6.90 6.59
CA LEU A 728 -11.20 -5.89 7.46
C LEU A 728 -9.69 -6.12 7.66
N GLN A 729 -8.87 -5.21 7.13
CA GLN A 729 -7.47 -5.08 7.56
C GLN A 729 -7.41 -4.08 8.72
N LYS A 730 -6.88 -4.47 9.88
CA LYS A 730 -6.97 -3.66 11.10
C LYS A 730 -5.70 -3.66 11.95
N ASN A 731 -5.56 -2.61 12.75
CA ASN A 731 -4.65 -2.51 13.88
C ASN A 731 -5.34 -1.68 14.99
N PRO A 732 -4.79 -1.58 16.21
CA PRO A 732 -5.54 -1.00 17.33
C PRO A 732 -6.00 0.45 17.13
N LEU A 733 -5.37 1.24 16.26
CA LEU A 733 -5.76 2.63 16.01
C LEU A 733 -6.49 2.84 14.68
N ARG A 734 -6.65 1.80 13.83
CA ARG A 734 -7.13 1.95 12.45
C ARG A 734 -7.79 0.70 11.88
N ALA A 735 -8.85 0.91 11.10
CA ALA A 735 -9.48 -0.11 10.28
C ALA A 735 -9.53 0.32 8.80
N ARG A 736 -9.26 -0.62 7.90
CA ARG A 736 -9.55 -0.53 6.46
C ARG A 736 -10.54 -1.63 6.09
N ALA A 737 -11.72 -1.23 5.61
CA ALA A 737 -12.75 -2.12 5.12
C ALA A 737 -12.75 -2.15 3.59
N TYR A 738 -12.76 -3.36 3.04
CA TYR A 738 -12.79 -3.62 1.61
C TYR A 738 -14.11 -4.34 1.28
N PRO A 739 -14.97 -3.76 0.42
CA PRO A 739 -16.13 -4.46 -0.11
C PRO A 739 -15.75 -5.70 -0.91
N GLU A 740 -16.64 -6.69 -0.96
CA GLU A 740 -16.55 -7.81 -1.90
C GLU A 740 -16.21 -7.31 -3.32
N ALA A 741 -15.14 -7.85 -3.91
CA ALA A 741 -14.61 -7.35 -5.18
C ALA A 741 -15.67 -7.41 -6.29
N ASN A 742 -15.75 -6.35 -7.10
CA ASN A 742 -16.73 -6.18 -8.18
C ASN A 742 -18.21 -6.05 -7.73
N ARG A 743 -18.50 -5.96 -6.42
CA ARG A 743 -19.88 -5.82 -5.91
C ARG A 743 -20.41 -4.38 -5.94
N VAL A 744 -19.52 -3.40 -5.81
CA VAL A 744 -19.84 -1.97 -5.85
C VAL A 744 -19.82 -1.47 -7.30
N ILE A 745 -20.92 -0.86 -7.74
CA ILE A 745 -21.16 -0.37 -9.09
C ILE A 745 -21.12 1.16 -9.08
N VAL A 746 -20.29 1.75 -9.94
CA VAL A 746 -20.17 3.21 -10.09
C VAL A 746 -21.51 3.85 -10.48
N GLY A 747 -21.89 4.90 -9.77
CA GLY A 747 -23.12 5.67 -9.95
C GLY A 747 -24.32 5.18 -9.12
N GLU A 748 -24.19 4.04 -8.43
CA GLU A 748 -25.22 3.52 -7.52
C GLU A 748 -25.00 4.00 -6.07
N GLN A 749 -26.06 3.91 -5.26
CA GLN A 749 -26.06 4.33 -3.86
C GLN A 749 -25.92 3.14 -2.90
N TYR A 750 -25.14 3.35 -1.85
CA TYR A 750 -24.85 2.39 -0.79
C TYR A 750 -24.98 3.05 0.57
N ARG A 751 -25.00 2.25 1.63
CA ARG A 751 -25.05 2.74 3.02
C ARG A 751 -24.02 2.06 3.89
N ILE A 752 -23.19 2.86 4.56
CA ILE A 752 -22.34 2.40 5.66
C ILE A 752 -23.10 2.65 6.97
N VAL A 753 -23.06 1.67 7.87
CA VAL A 753 -23.52 1.83 9.25
C VAL A 753 -22.43 1.40 10.22
N ILE A 754 -22.19 2.20 11.26
CA ILE A 754 -21.33 1.87 12.40
C ILE A 754 -22.19 1.94 13.66
N ASN A 755 -22.21 0.85 14.43
CA ASN A 755 -23.01 0.76 15.65
C ASN A 755 -22.37 1.59 16.78
N GLY A 756 -23.08 2.63 17.23
CA GLY A 756 -22.77 3.42 18.44
C GLY A 756 -23.45 2.86 19.70
N THR A 757 -24.39 1.92 19.54
CA THR A 757 -25.05 1.24 20.68
C THR A 757 -24.70 -0.24 20.73
N GLY A 758 -24.65 -0.79 21.95
CA GLY A 758 -24.37 -2.20 22.21
C GLY A 758 -22.93 -2.48 22.65
N THR A 759 -22.56 -3.76 22.71
CA THR A 759 -21.22 -4.23 23.11
C THR A 759 -20.37 -4.63 21.90
N THR A 760 -20.68 -4.08 20.73
CA THR A 760 -20.11 -4.54 19.45
C THR A 760 -18.89 -3.77 19.00
N PHE A 761 -18.56 -2.62 19.61
CA PHE A 761 -17.39 -1.83 19.22
C PHE A 761 -16.78 -1.14 20.44
N LEU A 762 -15.62 -1.63 20.89
CA LEU A 762 -15.04 -1.32 22.20
C LEU A 762 -13.58 -0.84 22.07
N SER A 763 -13.14 0.05 22.98
CA SER A 763 -11.70 0.22 23.25
C SER A 763 -11.08 -1.05 23.80
N ASP A 764 -9.76 -1.16 23.78
CA ASP A 764 -9.04 -2.31 24.34
C ASP A 764 -9.41 -2.51 25.83
N ASP A 765 -9.72 -3.75 26.23
CA ASP A 765 -10.13 -4.11 27.61
C ASP A 765 -9.15 -3.57 28.66
N SER A 766 -7.86 -3.49 28.32
CA SER A 766 -6.80 -3.05 29.24
C SER A 766 -6.67 -1.54 29.37
N ILE A 767 -7.39 -0.76 28.56
CA ILE A 767 -7.60 0.70 28.74
C ILE A 767 -9.06 1.03 29.10
N GLY A 768 -9.89 0.01 29.38
CA GLY A 768 -11.20 0.19 30.03
C GLY A 768 -12.41 -0.33 29.26
N GLY A 769 -12.25 -0.84 28.03
CA GLY A 769 -13.33 -1.54 27.30
C GLY A 769 -14.59 -0.69 27.06
N GLN A 770 -14.42 0.60 26.77
CA GLN A 770 -15.54 1.55 26.58
C GLN A 770 -16.11 1.47 25.16
N ALA A 771 -17.43 1.63 25.01
CA ALA A 771 -18.09 1.64 23.71
C ALA A 771 -17.76 2.93 22.92
N LEU A 772 -17.62 2.82 21.59
CA LEU A 772 -17.35 3.95 20.70
C LEU A 772 -18.32 5.11 20.93
N ASN A 773 -17.78 6.27 21.31
CA ASN A 773 -18.49 7.53 21.34
C ASN A 773 -18.77 7.98 19.90
N THR A 774 -20.05 7.99 19.54
CA THR A 774 -20.53 8.41 18.21
C THR A 774 -21.21 9.77 18.25
N ASP A 775 -21.29 10.40 19.43
CA ASP A 775 -21.92 11.71 19.67
C ASP A 775 -21.01 12.59 20.56
N PRO A 776 -19.74 12.84 20.16
CA PRO A 776 -18.75 13.48 21.03
C PRO A 776 -19.06 14.94 21.38
N LEU A 777 -20.03 15.57 20.71
CA LEU A 777 -20.48 16.93 21.01
C LEU A 777 -21.44 17.00 22.21
N ASN A 778 -21.97 15.86 22.67
CA ASN A 778 -22.81 15.76 23.86
C ASN A 778 -22.05 15.22 25.09
N GLY A 779 -20.73 15.04 24.98
CA GLY A 779 -19.81 14.74 26.08
C GLY A 779 -18.67 13.80 25.65
N ILE A 780 -17.49 13.97 26.23
CA ILE A 780 -16.31 13.11 25.95
C ILE A 780 -15.99 12.25 27.17
N ALA A 781 -15.82 12.87 28.34
CA ALA A 781 -15.40 12.18 29.56
C ALA A 781 -16.33 11.02 29.96
N ASP A 782 -17.65 11.19 29.84
CA ASP A 782 -18.69 10.17 30.15
C ASP A 782 -19.40 9.63 28.87
N GLY A 783 -18.89 9.94 27.67
CA GLY A 783 -19.57 9.80 26.38
C GLY A 783 -19.68 8.38 25.78
N GLY A 784 -19.73 7.32 26.59
CA GLY A 784 -19.72 5.94 26.10
C GLY A 784 -20.93 5.55 25.26
N GLY A 785 -20.73 5.40 23.94
CA GLY A 785 -21.77 5.02 22.97
C GLY A 785 -22.40 6.20 22.22
N GLY A 786 -23.60 6.00 21.68
CA GLY A 786 -24.39 7.05 21.02
C GLY A 786 -25.30 6.48 19.92
N PRO A 787 -26.02 7.33 19.16
CA PRO A 787 -26.77 6.90 17.99
C PRO A 787 -25.83 6.29 16.94
N ASN A 788 -26.30 5.32 16.16
CA ASN A 788 -25.46 4.72 15.12
C ASN A 788 -25.07 5.77 14.07
N ILE A 789 -23.82 5.72 13.59
CA ILE A 789 -23.39 6.51 12.44
C ILE A 789 -23.98 5.83 11.21
N VAL A 790 -24.81 6.55 10.45
CA VAL A 790 -25.49 6.08 9.24
C VAL A 790 -25.14 7.02 8.11
N LEU A 791 -24.48 6.52 7.07
CA LEU A 791 -23.96 7.30 5.96
C LEU A 791 -24.49 6.73 4.65
N ASP A 792 -25.28 7.51 3.92
CA ASP A 792 -25.55 7.23 2.52
C ASP A 792 -24.39 7.76 1.66
N ILE A 793 -23.92 6.92 0.74
CA ILE A 793 -22.75 7.20 -0.11
C ILE A 793 -23.10 6.90 -1.57
N THR A 794 -22.54 7.68 -2.50
CA THR A 794 -22.60 7.38 -3.94
C THR A 794 -21.25 6.86 -4.41
N ALA A 795 -21.23 5.73 -5.11
CA ALA A 795 -19.98 5.17 -5.63
C ALA A 795 -19.50 5.93 -6.88
N GLU A 796 -18.23 6.32 -6.91
CA GLU A 796 -17.55 6.90 -8.07
C GLU A 796 -16.41 6.01 -8.56
N GLY A 797 -16.03 6.17 -9.83
CA GLY A 797 -14.93 5.41 -10.42
C GLY A 797 -13.56 5.94 -9.99
N ASP A 798 -12.53 5.11 -10.19
CA ASP A 798 -11.11 5.45 -9.98
C ASP A 798 -10.77 6.87 -10.49
N SER A 799 -10.55 7.78 -9.54
CA SER A 799 -10.17 9.18 -9.82
C SER A 799 -8.68 9.36 -10.13
N GLY A 800 -7.89 8.28 -10.07
CA GLY A 800 -6.43 8.30 -10.22
C GLY A 800 -5.70 8.98 -9.06
N ALA A 801 -6.37 9.18 -7.93
CA ALA A 801 -5.85 9.93 -6.79
C ALA A 801 -4.74 9.17 -6.03
N ILE A 802 -3.87 9.93 -5.37
CA ILE A 802 -2.94 9.40 -4.36
C ILE A 802 -3.66 9.49 -3.02
N TYR A 803 -4.17 8.37 -2.50
CA TYR A 803 -4.94 8.34 -1.26
C TYR A 803 -4.07 7.91 -0.08
N ALA A 804 -4.01 8.75 0.95
CA ALA A 804 -3.36 8.44 2.21
C ALA A 804 -4.03 9.16 3.37
N THR A 805 -4.44 8.41 4.38
CA THR A 805 -4.71 9.00 5.69
C THR A 805 -3.40 9.39 6.36
N VAL A 806 -3.31 10.67 6.71
CA VAL A 806 -2.20 11.25 7.46
C VAL A 806 -2.66 11.51 8.90
N LEU A 807 -1.80 11.15 9.85
CA LEU A 807 -2.10 11.18 11.28
C LEU A 807 -1.25 12.26 11.94
N THR A 808 -1.78 13.02 12.89
CA THR A 808 -0.94 13.85 13.77
C THR A 808 0.12 12.96 14.42
N ARG A 809 1.40 13.23 14.15
CA ARG A 809 2.51 12.43 14.74
C ARG A 809 3.47 13.29 15.53
N ASP A 810 3.87 12.69 16.64
CA ASP A 810 4.10 13.34 17.93
C ASP A 810 2.76 14.00 18.36
N TYR A 811 2.02 13.36 19.26
CA TYR A 811 0.73 13.84 19.79
C TYR A 811 0.69 13.66 21.32
N THR A 812 0.05 14.60 22.01
CA THR A 812 -0.29 14.54 23.45
C THR A 812 -1.69 13.96 23.58
N ASP A 813 -2.12 13.57 24.78
CA ASP A 813 -3.37 12.86 25.00
C ASP A 813 -3.40 11.53 24.21
N VAL A 814 -2.47 10.62 24.57
CA VAL A 814 -2.42 9.28 23.98
C VAL A 814 -3.55 8.40 24.47
N ASN A 815 -4.12 8.71 25.64
CA ASN A 815 -5.21 7.92 26.23
C ASN A 815 -6.62 8.41 25.79
N GLY A 816 -6.73 9.61 25.20
CA GLY A 816 -7.96 10.18 24.65
C GLY A 816 -8.87 10.86 25.69
N ASN A 817 -8.34 11.28 26.84
CA ASN A 817 -9.10 11.95 27.90
C ASN A 817 -9.24 13.46 27.68
N GLY A 818 -8.44 14.08 26.80
CA GLY A 818 -8.39 15.53 26.52
C GLY A 818 -7.59 16.36 27.52
N TYR A 819 -6.76 15.73 28.34
CA TYR A 819 -5.85 16.35 29.31
C TYR A 819 -4.40 16.02 28.91
N GLN A 820 -3.43 16.76 29.45
CA GLN A 820 -2.02 16.34 29.38
C GLN A 820 -1.63 15.70 30.71
N ASP A 821 -1.38 14.39 30.68
CA ASP A 821 -1.00 13.61 31.88
C ASP A 821 0.51 13.70 32.22
N GLU A 822 0.89 13.36 33.47
CA GLU A 822 2.29 13.52 33.97
C GLU A 822 3.32 12.68 33.17
N ASP A 823 2.88 11.59 32.55
CA ASP A 823 3.69 10.67 31.75
C ASP A 823 3.58 10.91 30.23
N GLU A 824 2.88 11.96 29.80
CA GLU A 824 2.74 12.34 28.39
C GLU A 824 3.69 13.46 27.94
N VAL A 825 4.12 13.38 26.69
CA VAL A 825 5.01 14.38 26.07
C VAL A 825 4.21 15.41 25.29
N ALA A 826 4.56 16.68 25.49
CA ALA A 826 4.02 17.82 24.75
C ALA A 826 4.34 17.70 23.25
N ALA A 827 3.30 17.70 22.41
CA ALA A 827 3.41 17.65 20.97
C ALA A 827 3.79 19.01 20.38
N GLU A 828 5.09 19.36 20.44
CA GLU A 828 5.63 20.65 19.98
C GLU A 828 5.35 21.01 18.50
N ARG A 829 4.72 20.12 17.72
CA ARG A 829 4.33 20.35 16.31
C ARG A 829 2.83 20.17 16.02
N ASN A 830 2.02 19.82 17.03
CA ASN A 830 0.57 19.66 16.94
C ASN A 830 -0.08 20.40 18.11
N TYR A 831 -0.32 21.70 17.96
CA TYR A 831 -0.87 22.55 19.03
C TYR A 831 -1.57 23.81 18.52
N ALA A 832 -2.37 24.43 19.39
CA ALA A 832 -2.97 25.74 19.25
C ALA A 832 -2.70 26.58 20.51
N THR A 833 -2.01 27.73 20.39
CA THR A 833 -1.86 28.70 21.51
C THR A 833 -3.00 29.71 21.48
N ALA A 834 -3.87 29.65 22.48
CA ALA A 834 -4.90 30.65 22.72
C ALA A 834 -4.36 31.86 23.50
N THR A 835 -4.88 33.05 23.20
CA THR A 835 -4.61 34.30 23.92
C THR A 835 -5.92 35.02 24.21
N ILE A 836 -6.01 35.74 25.34
CA ILE A 836 -7.17 36.62 25.61
C ILE A 836 -6.86 37.98 25.01
N LYS A 837 -7.60 38.38 23.97
CA LYS A 837 -7.46 39.68 23.29
C LYS A 837 -8.24 40.77 24.03
N GLU A 838 -9.49 40.49 24.36
CA GLU A 838 -10.40 41.39 25.08
C GLU A 838 -11.27 40.63 26.09
N PHE A 839 -11.75 41.31 27.13
CA PHE A 839 -12.76 40.78 28.05
C PHE A 839 -13.71 41.88 28.54
N GLY A 840 -14.92 41.49 28.95
CA GLY A 840 -16.01 42.41 29.30
C GLY A 840 -17.12 41.79 30.14
N GLY A 841 -18.25 42.49 30.22
CA GLY A 841 -19.35 42.15 31.14
C GLY A 841 -18.98 42.51 32.59
N LEU A 842 -19.09 41.54 33.50
CA LEU A 842 -18.68 41.70 34.91
C LEU A 842 -17.23 41.32 35.17
N ILE A 843 -16.47 40.88 34.16
CA ILE A 843 -15.05 40.52 34.28
C ILE A 843 -14.18 41.78 34.35
N THR A 844 -13.22 41.79 35.27
CA THR A 844 -12.30 42.91 35.52
C THR A 844 -10.84 42.56 35.29
N ASP A 845 -10.52 41.27 35.24
CA ASP A 845 -9.21 40.71 34.91
C ASP A 845 -9.40 39.28 34.40
N ALA A 846 -8.58 38.82 33.45
CA ALA A 846 -8.63 37.45 32.92
C ALA A 846 -7.28 37.01 32.35
N SER A 847 -6.92 35.75 32.60
CA SER A 847 -5.68 35.11 32.15
C SER A 847 -5.92 33.65 31.76
N LEU A 848 -5.14 33.15 30.81
CA LEU A 848 -5.01 31.71 30.57
C LEU A 848 -3.84 31.18 31.40
N ASP A 849 -4.14 30.24 32.30
CA ASP A 849 -3.16 29.50 33.08
C ASP A 849 -2.70 28.22 32.35
N GLN A 850 -3.54 27.67 31.48
CA GLN A 850 -3.17 26.71 30.44
C GLN A 850 -3.69 27.21 29.08
N GLY A 851 -2.82 27.89 28.33
CA GLY A 851 -3.17 28.53 27.05
C GLY A 851 -2.79 27.73 25.80
N VAL A 852 -2.38 26.47 25.91
CA VAL A 852 -1.97 25.62 24.78
C VAL A 852 -2.83 24.37 24.76
N ALA A 853 -3.58 24.18 23.68
CA ALA A 853 -4.28 22.93 23.38
C ALA A 853 -3.44 22.10 22.41
N TYR A 854 -3.01 20.91 22.79
CA TYR A 854 -2.34 19.97 21.88
C TYR A 854 -3.37 19.24 21.03
N THR A 855 -3.10 19.07 19.73
CA THR A 855 -4.09 18.55 18.78
C THR A 855 -3.78 17.13 18.34
N SER A 856 -4.84 16.32 18.20
CA SER A 856 -4.78 14.94 17.69
C SER A 856 -5.88 14.72 16.66
N GLY A 857 -5.50 14.24 15.47
CA GLY A 857 -6.40 14.15 14.32
C GLY A 857 -5.91 13.17 13.25
N ALA A 858 -6.84 12.72 12.42
CA ALA A 858 -6.58 11.76 11.37
C ALA A 858 -7.29 12.20 10.09
N LEU A 859 -6.50 12.64 9.09
CA LEU A 859 -7.00 13.25 7.86
C LEU A 859 -6.93 12.27 6.69
N PRO A 860 -8.05 11.73 6.19
CA PRO A 860 -8.10 11.01 4.93
C PRO A 860 -7.93 12.01 3.78
N MET A 861 -6.70 12.08 3.24
CA MET A 861 -6.37 12.98 2.13
C MET A 861 -6.25 12.23 0.81
N ALA A 862 -6.65 12.89 -0.28
CA ALA A 862 -6.41 12.40 -1.63
C ALA A 862 -5.81 13.50 -2.52
N PHE A 863 -4.61 13.29 -3.06
CA PHE A 863 -4.03 14.18 -4.07
C PHE A 863 -4.67 13.85 -5.42
N LEU A 864 -5.40 14.82 -5.99
CA LEU A 864 -6.18 14.67 -7.21
C LEU A 864 -5.37 15.04 -8.47
N GLU A 865 -5.96 14.85 -9.66
CA GLU A 865 -5.35 15.30 -10.92
C GLU A 865 -5.02 16.79 -10.91
N LYS A 866 -3.85 17.14 -11.47
CA LYS A 866 -3.38 18.54 -11.58
C LYS A 866 -4.40 19.46 -12.23
N ARG A 867 -4.43 20.71 -11.79
CA ARG A 867 -5.26 21.78 -12.38
C ARG A 867 -4.39 23.00 -12.68
N PRO A 868 -4.80 23.87 -13.62
CA PRO A 868 -4.18 25.20 -13.78
C PRO A 868 -4.17 25.95 -12.44
N MET A 869 -3.15 26.77 -12.21
CA MET A 869 -3.00 27.57 -10.99
C MET A 869 -4.20 28.50 -10.77
N ASP A 870 -4.95 28.29 -9.69
CA ASP A 870 -6.09 29.13 -9.27
C ASP A 870 -6.37 29.01 -7.76
N LEU A 871 -5.64 29.78 -6.95
CA LEU A 871 -5.90 29.84 -5.50
C LEU A 871 -7.13 30.72 -5.17
N GLY A 872 -7.78 31.31 -6.18
CA GLY A 872 -9.10 31.91 -6.07
C GLY A 872 -10.17 30.89 -5.71
N TYR A 873 -9.92 29.59 -5.93
CA TYR A 873 -10.77 28.49 -5.48
C TYR A 873 -11.12 28.56 -3.98
N PHE A 874 -10.22 29.05 -3.12
CA PHE A 874 -10.45 29.22 -1.69
C PHE A 874 -10.30 30.67 -1.22
N GLY A 875 -10.57 31.62 -2.12
CA GLY A 875 -10.74 33.04 -1.80
C GLY A 875 -9.48 33.91 -1.90
N MET A 876 -8.32 33.38 -2.29
CA MET A 876 -7.14 34.22 -2.52
C MET A 876 -7.29 35.09 -3.78
N VAL A 877 -6.61 36.25 -3.79
CA VAL A 877 -6.69 37.23 -4.88
C VAL A 877 -5.31 37.74 -5.28
N HIS A 878 -5.17 38.16 -6.53
CA HIS A 878 -3.97 38.87 -6.97
C HIS A 878 -3.94 40.30 -6.39
N PRO A 879 -2.80 40.77 -5.86
CA PRO A 879 -2.67 42.14 -5.37
C PRO A 879 -2.78 43.15 -6.52
N GLN A 880 -3.32 44.34 -6.24
CA GLN A 880 -3.58 45.35 -7.28
C GLN A 880 -2.29 45.82 -7.96
N GLY A 881 -2.09 45.37 -9.20
CA GLY A 881 -0.90 45.68 -9.99
C GLY A 881 0.32 44.80 -9.69
N GLY A 882 0.13 43.67 -9.00
CA GLY A 882 1.10 42.58 -8.91
C GLY A 882 1.16 41.73 -10.18
N ASP A 883 1.93 40.65 -10.09
CA ASP A 883 2.08 39.62 -11.12
C ASP A 883 0.96 38.56 -11.02
N ASP A 884 0.73 37.80 -12.09
CA ASP A 884 -0.29 36.73 -12.11
C ASP A 884 0.08 35.55 -11.17
N ASN A 885 1.31 35.52 -10.65
CA ASN A 885 1.81 34.54 -9.68
C ASN A 885 1.79 35.05 -8.22
N ASP A 886 1.45 36.33 -7.98
CA ASP A 886 1.36 36.87 -6.63
C ASP A 886 -0.06 36.59 -6.08
N TRP A 887 -0.15 35.92 -4.92
CA TRP A 887 -1.42 35.56 -4.27
C TRP A 887 -1.49 36.10 -2.85
N CYS A 888 -2.59 36.78 -2.52
CA CYS A 888 -2.84 37.38 -1.21
C CYS A 888 -4.20 36.96 -0.65
N VAL A 889 -4.33 36.96 0.68
CA VAL A 889 -5.63 36.95 1.36
C VAL A 889 -6.33 38.30 1.07
N PRO A 890 -7.64 38.32 0.73
CA PRO A 890 -8.31 39.51 0.23
C PRO A 890 -8.50 40.63 1.26
N GLU A 891 -8.61 40.26 2.54
CA GLU A 891 -8.74 41.19 3.67
C GLU A 891 -7.58 40.98 4.65
N PRO A 892 -7.13 42.00 5.40
CA PRO A 892 -6.23 41.80 6.52
C PRO A 892 -6.89 40.93 7.59
N ASP A 893 -6.08 40.15 8.32
CA ASP A 893 -6.56 39.40 9.48
C ASP A 893 -6.92 40.30 10.67
N VAL A 894 -7.35 39.67 11.76
CA VAL A 894 -7.77 40.32 13.01
C VAL A 894 -6.72 41.26 13.62
N ASN A 895 -5.42 41.00 13.36
CA ASN A 895 -4.31 41.85 13.79
C ASN A 895 -4.02 43.01 12.82
N GLY A 896 -4.75 43.08 11.68
CA GLY A 896 -4.60 44.10 10.65
C GLY A 896 -3.49 43.82 9.64
N GLU A 897 -2.99 42.58 9.57
CA GLU A 897 -1.92 42.18 8.65
C GLU A 897 -2.45 41.36 7.47
N THR A 898 -1.84 41.50 6.29
CA THR A 898 -2.23 40.72 5.08
C THR A 898 -1.15 39.69 4.74
N PHE A 899 -1.54 38.43 4.62
CA PHE A 899 -0.66 37.37 4.12
C PHE A 899 -0.64 37.36 2.58
N CYS A 900 0.56 37.28 1.99
CA CYS A 900 0.79 37.10 0.56
C CYS A 900 2.00 36.20 0.32
N PHE A 901 1.99 35.42 -0.76
CA PHE A 901 3.14 34.68 -1.26
C PHE A 901 3.13 34.59 -2.80
N ARG A 902 4.18 34.01 -3.40
CA ARG A 902 4.39 33.99 -4.84
C ARG A 902 4.62 32.57 -5.35
N THR A 903 3.77 32.09 -6.25
CA THR A 903 3.84 30.73 -6.80
C THR A 903 4.84 30.61 -7.94
N GLU A 904 5.41 29.42 -8.12
CA GLU A 904 6.22 29.03 -9.28
C GLU A 904 5.45 27.99 -10.13
N GLY A 905 5.43 28.19 -11.45
CA GLY A 905 4.77 27.28 -12.40
C GLY A 905 3.27 27.56 -12.63
N ASP A 906 2.73 26.91 -13.67
CA ASP A 906 1.37 27.18 -14.19
C ASP A 906 0.29 26.23 -13.61
N PHE A 907 0.67 25.30 -12.72
CA PHE A 907 -0.19 24.20 -12.25
C PHE A 907 -0.10 23.98 -10.74
N MET A 908 -1.19 23.47 -10.17
CA MET A 908 -1.32 23.08 -8.76
C MET A 908 -1.92 21.68 -8.65
N ILE A 909 -1.64 20.98 -7.54
CA ILE A 909 -2.23 19.67 -7.21
C ILE A 909 -3.33 19.89 -6.16
N PRO A 910 -4.62 19.67 -6.48
CA PRO A 910 -5.66 19.71 -5.46
C PRO A 910 -5.52 18.55 -4.48
N VAL A 911 -5.80 18.82 -3.22
CA VAL A 911 -5.82 17.84 -2.13
C VAL A 911 -7.22 17.84 -1.54
N GLU A 912 -7.91 16.71 -1.67
CA GLU A 912 -9.18 16.44 -1.02
C GLU A 912 -8.97 16.43 0.50
N ILE A 913 -9.73 17.25 1.22
CA ILE A 913 -9.77 17.27 2.68
C ILE A 913 -11.16 16.78 3.08
N ASN A 914 -11.24 15.58 3.67
CA ASN A 914 -12.50 15.01 4.11
C ASN A 914 -12.98 15.68 5.42
N PRO A 915 -14.29 15.73 5.69
CA PRO A 915 -14.82 16.17 6.98
C PRO A 915 -14.37 15.24 8.11
N GLU A 916 -13.91 15.82 9.21
CA GLU A 916 -13.25 15.08 10.29
C GLU A 916 -13.45 15.73 11.66
N ILE A 917 -13.00 15.01 12.69
CA ILE A 917 -12.92 15.44 14.08
C ILE A 917 -11.44 15.48 14.50
N VAL A 918 -10.97 16.67 14.84
CA VAL A 918 -9.67 16.88 15.50
C VAL A 918 -9.94 17.14 16.98
N MET A 919 -9.33 16.34 17.84
CA MET A 919 -9.35 16.51 19.28
C MET A 919 -8.30 17.54 19.70
N GLY A 920 -8.60 18.30 20.75
CA GLY A 920 -7.67 19.21 21.41
C GLY A 920 -7.67 19.00 22.92
N THR A 921 -6.51 19.08 23.56
CA THR A 921 -6.46 19.13 25.02
C THR A 921 -7.11 20.40 25.57
N GLN A 922 -7.50 20.36 26.84
CA GLN A 922 -8.16 21.48 27.53
C GLN A 922 -7.42 22.83 27.47
N LEU A 923 -8.18 23.90 27.71
CA LEU A 923 -7.69 25.23 28.04
C LEU A 923 -8.16 25.63 29.44
N GLY A 924 -7.22 26.04 30.28
CA GLY A 924 -7.45 26.56 31.63
C GLY A 924 -7.47 28.09 31.63
N MET A 925 -8.58 28.67 32.09
CA MET A 925 -8.78 30.11 32.22
C MET A 925 -9.15 30.53 33.65
N THR A 926 -8.50 31.59 34.12
CA THR A 926 -8.74 32.24 35.40
C THR A 926 -9.23 33.67 35.16
N ALA A 927 -10.40 34.03 35.72
CA ALA A 927 -11.00 35.36 35.58
C ALA A 927 -11.48 35.94 36.91
N THR A 928 -11.40 37.27 37.09
CA THR A 928 -11.85 37.95 38.31
C THR A 928 -13.06 38.82 38.04
N GLY A 929 -14.21 38.46 38.62
CA GLY A 929 -15.43 39.25 38.54
C GLY A 929 -15.40 40.51 39.42
N ALA A 930 -16.26 41.50 39.10
CA ALA A 930 -16.35 42.80 39.79
C ALA A 930 -16.59 42.76 41.32
N PHE A 931 -16.93 41.59 41.88
CA PHE A 931 -17.08 41.34 43.32
C PHE A 931 -15.87 40.63 43.97
N LEU A 932 -14.74 40.52 43.27
CA LEU A 932 -13.51 39.82 43.70
C LEU A 932 -13.69 38.31 43.96
N ILE A 933 -14.61 37.69 43.23
CA ILE A 933 -14.76 36.23 43.19
C ILE A 933 -13.92 35.73 42.00
N PRO A 934 -12.91 34.87 42.21
CA PRO A 934 -12.22 34.19 41.13
C PRO A 934 -13.16 33.16 40.48
N LEU A 935 -13.10 33.12 39.15
CA LEU A 935 -13.78 32.18 38.28
C LEU A 935 -12.67 31.35 37.63
N GLU A 936 -12.54 30.10 38.03
CA GLU A 936 -11.77 29.10 37.30
C GLU A 936 -12.72 28.47 36.29
N LEU A 937 -12.30 28.43 35.03
CA LEU A 937 -13.01 27.82 33.91
C LEU A 937 -12.04 26.88 33.22
N ASP A 938 -12.41 25.62 33.21
CA ASP A 938 -11.79 24.55 32.43
C ASP A 938 -12.74 24.25 31.26
N THR A 939 -12.23 24.22 30.03
CA THR A 939 -13.02 23.85 28.86
C THR A 939 -13.38 22.37 28.82
N GLY A 940 -12.65 21.53 29.56
CA GLY A 940 -12.53 20.11 29.25
C GLY A 940 -11.92 19.90 27.85
N PRO A 941 -12.04 18.68 27.30
CA PRO A 941 -11.56 18.36 25.96
C PRO A 941 -12.20 19.27 24.90
N LEU A 942 -11.41 19.68 23.91
CA LEU A 942 -11.88 20.47 22.77
C LEU A 942 -12.10 19.59 21.55
N VAL A 943 -13.11 19.92 20.76
CA VAL A 943 -13.43 19.26 19.49
C VAL A 943 -13.43 20.30 18.39
N LEU A 944 -12.61 20.10 17.36
CA LEU A 944 -12.59 20.90 16.16
C LEU A 944 -13.10 20.06 14.98
N ARG A 945 -14.24 20.46 14.42
CA ARG A 945 -14.87 19.79 13.27
C ARG A 945 -14.66 20.60 12.01
N PHE A 946 -14.21 19.95 10.94
CA PHE A 946 -14.09 20.64 9.65
C PHE A 946 -15.48 20.91 9.08
N SER A 947 -15.68 22.11 8.54
CA SER A 947 -16.95 22.59 8.00
C SER A 947 -16.88 22.72 6.48
N PRO A 948 -18.01 22.61 5.75
CA PRO A 948 -18.14 23.25 4.45
C PRO A 948 -17.80 24.74 4.56
N TYR A 949 -17.30 25.34 3.48
CA TYR A 949 -16.92 26.75 3.50
C TYR A 949 -18.08 27.67 3.89
N PHE A 950 -17.85 28.62 4.80
CA PHE A 950 -18.90 29.48 5.35
C PHE A 950 -19.54 30.42 4.31
N ASP A 951 -18.80 30.76 3.25
CA ASP A 951 -19.23 31.63 2.15
C ASP A 951 -19.76 30.89 0.91
N ASP A 952 -19.44 29.60 0.74
CA ASP A 952 -19.90 28.74 -0.36
C ASP A 952 -20.02 27.26 0.07
N PRO A 953 -21.09 26.88 0.80
CA PRO A 953 -21.22 25.53 1.38
C PRO A 953 -21.37 24.38 0.37
N GLU A 954 -21.61 24.69 -0.91
CA GLU A 954 -21.68 23.70 -1.99
C GLU A 954 -20.31 23.36 -2.59
N ARG A 955 -19.27 24.15 -2.27
CA ARG A 955 -17.92 23.99 -2.81
C ARG A 955 -17.15 22.93 -2.02
N PRO A 956 -16.58 21.89 -2.68
CA PRO A 956 -15.75 20.89 -2.01
C PRO A 956 -14.56 21.52 -1.29
N LEU A 957 -14.30 21.08 -0.05
CA LEU A 957 -13.16 21.50 0.76
C LEU A 957 -11.87 20.95 0.15
N LEU A 958 -11.03 21.83 -0.41
CA LEU A 958 -9.76 21.46 -1.04
C LEU A 958 -8.61 22.30 -0.48
N GLY A 959 -7.50 21.63 -0.18
CA GLY A 959 -6.17 22.23 -0.12
C GLY A 959 -5.46 22.11 -1.47
N PHE A 960 -4.29 22.73 -1.60
CA PHE A 960 -3.51 22.71 -2.84
C PHE A 960 -2.01 22.61 -2.55
N VAL A 961 -1.29 21.75 -3.28
CA VAL A 961 0.18 21.74 -3.31
C VAL A 961 0.69 22.51 -4.51
N VAL A 962 1.61 23.44 -4.26
CA VAL A 962 2.22 24.37 -5.21
C VAL A 962 3.73 24.49 -4.99
N ASN A 963 4.46 24.95 -6.01
CA ASN A 963 5.80 25.48 -5.81
C ASN A 963 5.73 26.97 -5.45
N GLU A 964 6.69 27.44 -4.64
CA GLU A 964 6.80 28.83 -4.17
C GLU A 964 8.17 29.40 -4.55
N GLU A 965 8.20 30.64 -5.05
CA GLU A 965 9.46 31.28 -5.47
C GLU A 965 10.41 31.46 -4.28
N GLY A 966 11.57 30.78 -4.34
CA GLY A 966 12.59 30.81 -3.29
C GLY A 966 12.44 29.74 -2.20
N SER A 967 11.49 28.80 -2.33
CA SER A 967 11.38 27.62 -1.47
C SER A 967 12.04 26.38 -2.10
N ASP A 968 12.81 25.65 -1.30
CA ASP A 968 13.35 24.31 -1.65
C ASP A 968 12.36 23.18 -1.34
N GLU A 969 11.18 23.47 -0.77
CA GLU A 969 10.13 22.49 -0.45
C GLU A 969 8.78 22.94 -1.05
N MET A 970 8.06 22.02 -1.69
CA MET A 970 6.70 22.31 -2.17
C MET A 970 5.76 22.62 -1.00
N GLN A 971 4.88 23.59 -1.19
CA GLN A 971 4.02 24.13 -0.15
C GLN A 971 2.61 23.59 -0.31
N PHE A 972 2.04 23.06 0.76
CA PHE A 972 0.60 22.91 0.90
C PHE A 972 0.00 24.24 1.38
N VAL A 973 -1.15 24.61 0.82
CA VAL A 973 -1.91 25.81 1.18
C VAL A 973 -3.40 25.48 1.16
N ALA A 974 -4.14 25.90 2.19
CA ALA A 974 -5.59 25.74 2.26
C ALA A 974 -6.23 26.90 3.03
N ARG A 975 -7.52 27.15 2.80
CA ARG A 975 -8.41 27.77 3.78
C ARG A 975 -9.11 26.66 4.57
N LEU A 976 -9.02 26.72 5.89
CA LEU A 976 -9.72 25.86 6.81
C LEU A 976 -10.84 26.66 7.49
N ASP A 977 -12.08 26.25 7.23
CA ASP A 977 -13.27 26.71 7.93
C ASP A 977 -13.70 25.57 8.86
N ALA A 978 -13.85 25.84 10.16
CA ALA A 978 -14.08 24.81 11.17
C ALA A 978 -14.98 25.29 12.31
N LEU A 979 -15.64 24.34 12.97
CA LEU A 979 -16.46 24.56 14.15
C LEU A 979 -15.72 24.02 15.37
N MET A 980 -15.52 24.86 16.39
CA MET A 980 -14.96 24.48 17.67
C MET A 980 -16.07 24.29 18.70
N ASP A 981 -16.01 23.18 19.42
CA ASP A 981 -16.93 22.78 20.49
C ASP A 981 -16.11 22.42 21.75
N ALA A 982 -16.63 22.78 22.93
CA ALA A 982 -16.13 22.35 24.22
C ALA A 982 -17.25 21.58 24.95
N PRO A 983 -17.46 20.27 24.66
CA PRO A 983 -18.65 19.54 25.09
C PRO A 983 -18.76 19.34 26.61
N ASP A 984 -17.65 19.19 27.32
CA ASP A 984 -17.63 18.90 28.77
C ASP A 984 -17.52 20.16 29.66
N ILE A 985 -17.56 21.37 29.08
CA ILE A 985 -17.33 22.64 29.78
C ILE A 985 -18.36 22.94 30.88
N ALA A 986 -17.91 23.00 32.14
CA ALA A 986 -18.76 23.19 33.31
C ALA A 986 -18.71 24.61 33.89
N ILE A 987 -19.34 25.59 33.23
CA ILE A 987 -19.33 27.00 33.65
C ILE A 987 -20.06 27.17 35.00
N LEU A 988 -19.34 27.61 36.04
CA LEU A 988 -19.87 27.79 37.41
C LEU A 988 -20.57 26.54 37.98
N GLY A 989 -20.16 25.33 37.59
CA GLY A 989 -20.82 24.09 37.99
C GLY A 989 -22.24 23.95 37.43
N GLY A 990 -22.49 24.46 36.22
CA GLY A 990 -23.77 24.40 35.51
C GLY A 990 -24.73 25.56 35.80
N LEU A 991 -24.31 26.57 36.59
CA LEU A 991 -25.14 27.75 36.87
C LEU A 991 -25.16 28.77 35.72
N ALA A 992 -24.30 28.59 34.72
CA ALA A 992 -24.18 29.45 33.55
C ALA A 992 -23.97 28.61 32.28
N GLU A 993 -24.32 29.20 31.15
CA GLU A 993 -24.25 28.64 29.80
C GLU A 993 -23.51 29.63 28.89
N GLY A 994 -22.97 29.17 27.77
CA GLY A 994 -22.28 30.03 26.82
C GLY A 994 -22.36 29.52 25.38
N ASN A 995 -21.93 30.34 24.44
CA ASN A 995 -21.78 29.98 23.02
C ASN A 995 -20.49 29.17 22.78
N VAL A 996 -20.31 28.09 23.55
CA VAL A 996 -19.10 27.24 23.58
C VAL A 996 -19.26 25.95 22.75
N ARG A 997 -20.28 25.94 21.90
CA ARG A 997 -20.56 24.94 20.86
C ARG A 997 -20.64 25.65 19.52
N SER A 998 -20.13 24.99 18.48
CA SER A 998 -20.19 25.39 17.07
C SER A 998 -19.61 26.80 16.81
N VAL A 999 -18.54 27.13 17.53
CA VAL A 999 -17.80 28.39 17.41
C VAL A 999 -17.05 28.38 16.09
N GLN A 1000 -17.41 29.29 15.18
CA GLN A 1000 -16.77 29.36 13.87
C GLN A 1000 -15.34 29.89 13.98
N LEU A 1001 -14.40 29.11 13.45
CA LEU A 1001 -13.00 29.48 13.25
C LEU A 1001 -12.68 29.39 11.75
N GLN A 1002 -11.94 30.37 11.25
CA GLN A 1002 -11.49 30.41 9.85
C GLN A 1002 -10.02 30.85 9.81
N SER A 1003 -9.18 30.08 9.13
CA SER A 1003 -7.80 30.49 8.84
C SER A 1003 -7.29 29.96 7.51
N TYR A 1004 -6.37 30.70 6.91
CA TYR A 1004 -5.46 30.15 5.92
C TYR A 1004 -4.33 29.41 6.64
N VAL A 1005 -3.98 28.23 6.15
CA VAL A 1005 -2.86 27.41 6.62
C VAL A 1005 -1.88 27.19 5.48
N LYS A 1006 -0.58 27.20 5.79
CA LYS A 1006 0.49 26.91 4.83
C LYS A 1006 1.65 26.19 5.50
N GLY A 1007 2.33 25.33 4.72
CA GLY A 1007 3.67 24.90 5.05
C GLY A 1007 4.20 23.79 4.14
N PRO A 1008 5.44 23.34 4.38
CA PRO A 1008 6.10 22.38 3.50
C PRO A 1008 5.52 20.96 3.58
N VAL A 1009 5.52 20.29 2.43
CA VAL A 1009 5.40 18.83 2.33
C VAL A 1009 6.82 18.23 2.27
N LYS A 1010 7.14 17.39 3.26
CA LYS A 1010 8.47 16.81 3.50
C LYS A 1010 8.47 15.31 3.32
N TYR A 1011 9.60 14.79 2.87
CA TYR A 1011 9.86 13.35 2.78
C TYR A 1011 10.84 12.96 3.90
N LEU A 1012 10.38 12.09 4.80
CA LEU A 1012 11.17 11.63 5.94
C LEU A 1012 12.11 10.50 5.50
N PRO A 1013 13.32 10.37 6.09
CA PRO A 1013 14.23 9.25 5.81
C PRO A 1013 13.66 7.86 6.18
N SER A 1014 12.60 7.80 6.98
CA SER A 1014 11.79 6.60 7.24
C SER A 1014 10.92 6.17 6.05
N GLY A 1015 10.87 6.93 4.96
CA GLY A 1015 10.05 6.65 3.79
C GLY A 1015 8.58 7.11 3.90
N GLN A 1016 8.28 7.95 4.89
CA GLN A 1016 6.96 8.58 5.07
C GLN A 1016 6.93 10.01 4.49
N ILE A 1017 5.72 10.49 4.21
CA ILE A 1017 5.44 11.88 3.82
C ILE A 1017 4.85 12.59 5.03
N ALA A 1018 5.42 13.74 5.37
CA ALA A 1018 4.95 14.63 6.42
C ALA A 1018 4.46 15.95 5.82
N LEU A 1019 3.30 16.42 6.23
CA LEU A 1019 2.83 17.78 6.02
C LEU A 1019 3.03 18.55 7.33
N GLU A 1020 3.82 19.61 7.30
CA GLU A 1020 4.03 20.50 8.44
C GLU A 1020 3.43 21.87 8.08
N SER A 1021 2.28 22.23 8.64
CA SER A 1021 1.56 23.47 8.35
C SER A 1021 1.34 24.32 9.60
N ALA A 1022 1.28 25.63 9.40
CA ALA A 1022 0.87 26.59 10.43
C ALA A 1022 -0.16 27.60 9.88
N ASN A 1023 -0.89 28.26 10.78
CA ASN A 1023 -1.78 29.35 10.39
C ASN A 1023 -1.02 30.61 9.97
N VAL A 1024 -1.30 31.09 8.75
CA VAL A 1024 -0.70 32.33 8.20
C VAL A 1024 -1.58 33.56 8.38
N THR A 1025 -2.78 33.37 8.93
CA THR A 1025 -3.70 34.44 9.36
C THR A 1025 -4.04 34.24 10.84
N ALA A 1026 -4.07 35.33 11.60
CA ALA A 1026 -4.54 35.28 12.98
C ALA A 1026 -6.07 35.09 13.03
N MET A 1027 -6.54 34.34 14.03
CA MET A 1027 -7.95 34.00 14.26
C MET A 1027 -8.47 34.66 15.55
N GLU A 1028 -9.77 34.94 15.62
CA GLU A 1028 -10.47 35.31 16.85
C GLU A 1028 -11.81 34.60 16.97
N ALA A 1029 -12.21 34.32 18.21
CA ALA A 1029 -13.51 33.79 18.59
C ALA A 1029 -14.10 34.59 19.76
N ASP A 1030 -15.36 35.00 19.63
CA ASP A 1030 -16.10 35.69 20.68
C ASP A 1030 -16.83 34.67 21.58
N LEU A 1031 -16.43 34.60 22.85
CA LEU A 1031 -17.10 33.84 23.90
C LEU A 1031 -17.99 34.76 24.75
N ALA A 1032 -19.22 34.33 24.97
CA ALA A 1032 -20.24 35.04 25.74
C ALA A 1032 -20.92 34.07 26.72
N LEU A 1033 -20.90 34.43 28.01
CA LEU A 1033 -21.49 33.64 29.09
C LEU A 1033 -22.77 34.31 29.61
N LYS A 1034 -23.82 33.51 29.84
CA LYS A 1034 -25.14 33.90 30.36
C LYS A 1034 -25.48 33.05 31.58
N ILE A 1035 -26.35 33.53 32.47
CA ILE A 1035 -26.85 32.69 33.59
C ILE A 1035 -27.92 31.74 33.05
N ASN A 1036 -27.84 30.45 33.42
CA ASN A 1036 -28.90 29.50 33.13
C ASN A 1036 -30.19 29.93 33.87
N SER A 1037 -31.25 30.19 33.10
CA SER A 1037 -32.49 30.75 33.64
C SER A 1037 -33.29 29.79 34.53
N GLU A 1038 -33.09 28.47 34.39
CA GLU A 1038 -33.80 27.45 35.18
C GLU A 1038 -33.35 27.44 36.66
N PHE A 1039 -32.10 27.82 36.94
CA PHE A 1039 -31.58 27.91 38.32
C PHE A 1039 -32.13 29.10 39.11
N LEU A 1040 -32.70 30.11 38.44
CA LEU A 1040 -33.25 31.30 39.09
C LEU A 1040 -34.58 31.03 39.82
N ASP A 1041 -35.27 29.93 39.50
CA ASP A 1041 -36.53 29.51 40.14
C ASP A 1041 -36.32 28.74 41.47
N ILE A 1042 -35.08 28.49 41.89
CA ILE A 1042 -34.77 27.81 43.16
C ILE A 1042 -34.75 28.83 44.32
N PRO A 1043 -35.70 28.78 45.29
CA PRO A 1043 -35.88 29.86 46.28
C PRO A 1043 -34.71 30.12 47.23
N LEU A 1044 -33.75 29.19 47.33
CA LEU A 1044 -32.58 29.32 48.20
C LEU A 1044 -31.37 29.94 47.49
N ILE A 1045 -31.34 29.92 46.15
CA ILE A 1045 -30.24 30.41 45.30
C ILE A 1045 -30.46 31.88 44.94
N GLY A 1046 -31.72 32.27 44.68
CA GLY A 1046 -32.08 33.67 44.38
C GLY A 1046 -31.72 34.67 45.49
N ASP A 1047 -31.77 34.26 46.77
CA ASP A 1047 -31.34 35.10 47.90
C ASP A 1047 -29.81 35.23 48.02
N LEU A 1048 -29.05 34.23 47.55
CA LEU A 1048 -27.57 34.25 47.58
C LEU A 1048 -26.99 35.13 46.46
N PHE A 1049 -27.63 35.12 45.29
CA PHE A 1049 -27.25 35.90 44.11
C PHE A 1049 -28.09 37.17 43.91
N ALA A 1050 -28.82 37.64 44.93
CA ALA A 1050 -29.75 38.78 44.82
C ALA A 1050 -29.12 40.05 44.22
N GLY A 1051 -27.85 40.35 44.52
CA GLY A 1051 -27.13 41.50 43.95
C GLY A 1051 -26.70 41.34 42.49
N LEU A 1052 -26.62 40.09 41.99
CA LEU A 1052 -26.37 39.75 40.59
C LEU A 1052 -27.69 39.81 39.79
N LEU A 1053 -28.76 39.31 40.39
CA LEU A 1053 -30.15 39.43 39.90
C LEU A 1053 -30.60 40.88 39.70
N ASP A 1054 -30.27 41.79 40.62
CA ASP A 1054 -30.59 43.22 40.50
C ASP A 1054 -29.87 43.88 39.30
N ALA A 1055 -28.66 43.42 38.97
CA ALA A 1055 -27.93 43.87 37.77
C ALA A 1055 -28.56 43.33 36.48
N ILE A 1056 -28.96 42.06 36.47
CA ILE A 1056 -29.60 41.41 35.31
C ILE A 1056 -30.98 42.02 35.01
N GLN A 1057 -31.81 42.26 36.04
CA GLN A 1057 -33.11 42.93 35.89
C GLN A 1057 -33.01 44.39 35.41
N SER A 1058 -31.81 45.00 35.48
CA SER A 1058 -31.56 46.36 34.99
C SER A 1058 -31.31 46.47 33.48
N GLY A 1059 -31.27 45.34 32.75
CA GLY A 1059 -31.01 45.30 31.30
C GLY A 1059 -29.52 45.33 30.95
N ALA A 1060 -28.68 44.70 31.79
CA ALA A 1060 -27.25 44.56 31.55
C ALA A 1060 -26.94 43.55 30.42
N PRO A 1061 -25.80 43.67 29.71
CA PRO A 1061 -25.31 42.67 28.75
C PRO A 1061 -24.88 41.37 29.45
N ALA A 1062 -24.36 40.41 28.66
CA ALA A 1062 -23.87 39.10 29.09
C ALA A 1062 -23.03 39.13 30.39
N LEU A 1063 -23.13 38.07 31.19
CA LEU A 1063 -22.49 37.93 32.50
C LEU A 1063 -20.98 38.18 32.40
N ALA A 1064 -20.37 37.58 31.38
CA ALA A 1064 -18.99 37.74 30.98
C ALA A 1064 -18.92 37.64 29.46
N THR A 1065 -17.97 38.38 28.86
CA THR A 1065 -17.55 38.17 27.48
C THR A 1065 -16.03 38.07 27.46
N ALA A 1066 -15.48 37.17 26.65
CA ALA A 1066 -14.05 37.06 26.40
C ALA A 1066 -13.83 36.84 24.91
N LYS A 1067 -12.84 37.50 24.34
CA LYS A 1067 -12.40 37.28 22.97
C LYS A 1067 -11.10 36.51 23.01
N LEU A 1068 -11.15 35.25 22.59
CA LEU A 1068 -9.96 34.45 22.38
C LEU A 1068 -9.39 34.74 21.01
N GLY A 1069 -8.07 34.75 20.88
CA GLY A 1069 -7.41 34.85 19.60
C GLY A 1069 -6.18 33.94 19.52
N ILE A 1070 -5.93 33.42 18.32
CA ILE A 1070 -4.76 32.62 17.99
C ILE A 1070 -3.94 33.46 17.01
N ASP A 1071 -2.73 33.82 17.40
CA ASP A 1071 -1.82 34.60 16.55
C ASP A 1071 -1.24 33.74 15.42
N ARG A 1072 -0.54 34.36 14.47
CA ARG A 1072 0.11 33.63 13.36
C ARG A 1072 1.21 32.71 13.89
N ASP A 1073 1.41 31.60 13.19
CA ASP A 1073 2.36 30.54 13.55
C ASP A 1073 2.10 29.86 14.92
N GLU A 1074 0.95 30.14 15.56
CA GLU A 1074 0.54 29.59 16.87
C GLU A 1074 -0.55 28.51 16.79
N PHE A 1075 -1.08 28.22 15.60
CA PHE A 1075 -1.78 26.96 15.29
C PHE A 1075 -0.90 26.15 14.34
N ARG A 1076 -0.45 24.97 14.80
CA ARG A 1076 0.46 24.09 14.07
C ARG A 1076 -0.09 22.68 13.98
N ILE A 1077 0.01 22.11 12.79
CA ILE A 1077 -0.32 20.71 12.51
C ILE A 1077 0.83 20.08 11.77
N ARG A 1078 1.35 18.98 12.31
CA ARG A 1078 2.24 18.03 11.65
C ARG A 1078 1.56 16.68 11.54
N VAL A 1079 1.17 16.35 10.32
CA VAL A 1079 0.54 15.07 9.99
C VAL A 1079 1.43 14.25 9.08
N VAL A 1080 1.48 12.94 9.30
CA VAL A 1080 2.39 12.02 8.62
C VAL A 1080 1.59 10.81 8.15
N ASN A 1081 1.79 10.37 6.91
CA ASN A 1081 1.13 9.14 6.44
C ASN A 1081 1.58 7.92 7.25
N SER A 1082 0.71 6.93 7.40
CA SER A 1082 1.16 5.63 7.92
C SER A 1082 2.22 5.04 6.98
N HIS A 1083 3.28 4.47 7.53
CA HIS A 1083 4.25 3.75 6.73
C HIS A 1083 3.59 2.54 6.06
N ALA A 1084 3.88 2.29 4.78
CA ALA A 1084 3.47 1.10 4.02
C ALA A 1084 3.66 -0.26 4.75
N LYS A 1085 4.58 -0.30 5.72
CA LYS A 1085 5.04 -1.50 6.44
C LYS A 1085 4.55 -1.52 7.90
N ALA A 1086 3.60 -0.64 8.27
CA ALA A 1086 2.90 -0.67 9.55
C ALA A 1086 2.23 -2.04 9.79
N LEU A 1087 2.00 -2.41 11.05
CA LEU A 1087 1.35 -3.69 11.34
C LEU A 1087 -0.14 -3.59 11.00
N MET A 1088 -0.61 -4.52 10.17
CA MET A 1088 -2.02 -4.86 10.01
C MET A 1088 -2.13 -6.34 10.37
N THR A 1089 -3.13 -6.70 11.18
CA THR A 1089 -3.23 -8.01 11.81
C THR A 1089 -4.68 -8.31 12.21
N THR A 1090 -4.90 -9.43 12.92
CA THR A 1090 -6.19 -9.82 13.46
C THR A 1090 -6.15 -9.93 14.99
N ALA A 1091 -7.31 -10.02 15.64
CA ALA A 1091 -7.41 -10.12 17.11
C ALA A 1091 -6.68 -11.36 17.67
N GLU A 1092 -6.75 -12.47 16.96
CA GLU A 1092 -6.07 -13.71 17.33
C GLU A 1092 -4.56 -13.58 17.14
N GLN A 1093 -4.13 -13.01 16.02
CA GLN A 1093 -2.71 -12.89 15.67
C GLN A 1093 -1.98 -11.82 16.49
N LEU A 1094 -2.65 -10.72 16.86
CA LEU A 1094 -2.09 -9.71 17.77
C LEU A 1094 -1.71 -10.33 19.12
N ASN A 1095 -2.51 -11.27 19.64
CA ASN A 1095 -2.29 -11.91 20.94
C ASN A 1095 -1.59 -13.28 20.84
N GLY A 1096 -1.11 -13.67 19.65
CA GLY A 1096 -0.62 -15.02 19.37
C GLY A 1096 0.61 -15.42 20.18
N GLY A 1097 1.56 -14.50 20.39
CA GLY A 1097 2.80 -14.72 21.15
C GLY A 1097 2.65 -14.78 22.68
N ALA A 1098 1.43 -14.66 23.22
CA ALA A 1098 1.17 -14.71 24.66
C ALA A 1098 0.98 -16.13 25.24
N GLN A 1099 1.21 -17.19 24.44
CA GLN A 1099 0.96 -18.61 24.79
C GLN A 1099 2.24 -19.41 25.09
#